data_AF-A0A3E2HGK1-F1
#
_entry.id   AF-A0A3E2HGK1-F1
#
_cell.length_a   1.000
_cell.length_b   1.000
_cell.length_c   1.000
_cell.angle_alpha   90.00
_cell.angle_beta   90.00
_cell.angle_gamma   90.00
#
_symmetry.space_group_name_H-M   'P 1'
#
loop_
_entity.id
_entity.type
_entity.pdbx_description
1 polymer ?
#
loop_
_entity_poly.entity_id
_entity_poly.type
_entity_poly.pdbx_seq_one_letter_code
_entity_poly.pdbx_strand_id
1 'polypeptide(L)'
;MWSSLYLIFLFSSSTSAVWPVPQFFKHGNSTLWVSESLQVTYNGQNLETKLQDVHPDLLDVQAGQKWGSQVPVTQFAAADSLNFSSSDIVQSAVSRAWKTLFSQNLVPWKFHPRNELPQFEPSGSAEKIYLSSLKITQTGSDTASTFKPLAGEVDESYNLTIFQDGTAKISAVSSTGVLRAFETFIQLFYEQSSGKGVYTTLAPVDIIDAPKFAHRGLNLDVARNWFPVSKILQTIDALSWNKFNRLHLHIVDAQSWPIEIPALPELSEKGAFQTGLTYSPSEIQQIQTYAIYRGVEVILEFDTPGHTSVVGLAYPDLIAAQNAKPWDTYCAEPPCGQLKLNSSAVDTFISTLWNELIPRIKPYSSYLHTGGDEVNLNVYALDETVKSSDPAVIKPYLQRFMDRSHAQIRAAGLTPMVWEEMVTEWDLDLGEDVVVQSWLSDKSVERIVKGGHKAIAGSYQFWYLDCGMGQWLGFHQGDSFQKYYPFNDYCSPTKNWRLIYSYDPTANLSPSEASLVIGGEVHIWSEQTDPVNLDMMVWPRAAAAGEVLWSGGKDAEGKNRSQLDAGKRLGVWRERLVNRGIQAGPVQMVFCTQHDPDECSFPAITKNAPGHPALDFIPRTENGTTEERCSFVSPKLFALGLVAAYIIVKITQWISINRKIRELGGYAPRIKTYLPYDLDLVVKTVKSTITHKNLEAWQSTFTNYNSYTVEACPASLRCILTADPENIKAILATQFTDYGKGKPFHDDWKEFLGDSIFTTDLEQWHNSRQLIRPQFIKDRVSDLEVFERHVTVLMNALNKFGVQQGREIDISNFFFRYTLDAATDFLLGTSVDSLIHPKQDFAEAFAEVQRVQNLIVRAGPLSHLFSRKSFYAGLDTINSFLEPFIEATLNLSPSELDMRTKSEEGYTFLHALASFTRDRKVLRDQLVAVLLAGRDTTAATLSWTFYELARHPEVVMKLREEIRNTLGWRRMPTYADLKGMKYLQHTMNETLRLYPAIPFNVRLALNDTTLPRGGGPDGRSPIGILKDTPIGYSTMVMQRRLDLYPPHNPVDPSSFPDPLQFCPDRWEDWQPKPWTYIPFNGGPRICIGQQFALTEMAYTLVRLLQRFERIENRMHEVDGGDPCLKAEIVLQPGQGVKVVLYEMDSEKV
;
A
#
# COMPACT_ATOMS: atom_id res chain seq x y z
N MET A 1 -24.47 -61.62 9.06
CA MET A 1 -25.83 -61.11 8.78
C MET A 1 -26.04 -59.95 9.77
N TRP A 2 -26.19 -58.72 9.27
CA TRP A 2 -26.37 -57.43 9.98
C TRP A 2 -25.09 -56.86 10.64
N SER A 3 -24.26 -56.02 10.00
CA SER A 3 -24.43 -54.68 9.39
C SER A 3 -24.42 -53.51 10.41
N SER A 4 -23.25 -52.86 10.47
CA SER A 4 -22.97 -51.41 10.44
C SER A 4 -23.98 -50.41 11.02
N LEU A 5 -23.56 -49.62 12.03
CA LEU A 5 -24.08 -48.30 12.48
C LEU A 5 -23.23 -47.94 13.74
N TYR A 6 -22.48 -46.85 13.92
CA TYR A 6 -22.56 -45.46 13.46
C TYR A 6 -21.13 -44.92 13.30
N LEU A 7 -20.74 -44.55 12.08
CA LEU A 7 -19.71 -43.55 11.83
C LEU A 7 -20.48 -42.31 11.39
N ILE A 8 -20.66 -41.37 12.31
CA ILE A 8 -21.16 -40.05 11.97
C ILE A 8 -20.03 -39.38 11.20
N PHE A 9 -20.10 -39.47 9.87
CA PHE A 9 -19.46 -38.51 8.99
C PHE A 9 -20.07 -37.15 9.34
N LEU A 10 -19.30 -36.32 10.06
CA LEU A 10 -19.46 -34.89 10.02
C LEU A 10 -19.15 -34.48 8.57
N PHE A 11 -20.18 -34.52 7.72
CA PHE A 11 -20.17 -33.76 6.48
C PHE A 11 -19.88 -32.32 6.88
N SER A 12 -18.71 -31.81 6.51
CA SER A 12 -18.46 -30.37 6.52
C SER A 12 -19.59 -29.75 5.73
N SER A 13 -20.46 -29.01 6.42
CA SER A 13 -21.57 -28.30 5.79
C SER A 13 -20.99 -27.49 4.65
N SER A 14 -21.46 -27.75 3.44
CA SER A 14 -21.20 -26.96 2.26
C SER A 14 -21.81 -25.58 2.53
N THR A 15 -21.07 -24.70 3.20
CA THR A 15 -21.47 -23.31 3.39
C THR A 15 -21.55 -22.70 1.99
N SER A 16 -22.78 -22.59 1.49
CA SER A 16 -23.07 -21.97 0.21
C SER A 16 -22.49 -20.56 0.18
N ALA A 17 -21.73 -20.26 -0.87
CA ALA A 17 -20.92 -19.06 -0.99
C ALA A 17 -21.70 -17.83 -1.49
N VAL A 18 -23.02 -17.80 -1.30
CA VAL A 18 -23.87 -16.72 -1.81
C VAL A 18 -23.70 -15.46 -0.95
N TRP A 19 -23.48 -14.34 -1.62
CA TRP A 19 -23.30 -13.01 -1.05
C TRP A 19 -24.07 -11.95 -1.87
N PRO A 20 -24.90 -11.10 -1.25
CA PRO A 20 -25.46 -11.24 0.09
C PRO A 20 -26.24 -12.55 0.30
N VAL A 21 -26.29 -13.03 1.53
CA VAL A 21 -27.09 -14.19 1.92
C VAL A 21 -28.59 -13.95 1.67
N PRO A 22 -29.31 -14.87 0.97
CA PRO A 22 -30.73 -14.72 0.72
C PRO A 22 -31.59 -14.86 1.98
N GLN A 23 -32.81 -14.32 1.95
CA GLN A 23 -33.80 -14.52 3.03
C GLN A 23 -34.15 -16.00 3.24
N PHE A 24 -34.40 -16.72 2.16
CA PHE A 24 -34.62 -18.17 2.17
C PHE A 24 -33.71 -18.84 1.14
N PHE A 25 -33.01 -19.88 1.57
CA PHE A 25 -32.15 -20.68 0.71
C PHE A 25 -32.19 -22.15 1.13
N LYS A 26 -32.69 -22.99 0.23
CA LYS A 26 -32.71 -24.44 0.37
C LYS A 26 -32.00 -25.05 -0.83
N HIS A 27 -31.19 -26.08 -0.59
CA HIS A 27 -30.45 -26.75 -1.64
C HIS A 27 -30.33 -28.26 -1.40
N GLY A 28 -30.03 -28.98 -2.47
CA GLY A 28 -29.70 -30.40 -2.46
C GLY A 28 -28.19 -30.64 -2.51
N ASN A 29 -27.81 -31.79 -3.04
CA ASN A 29 -26.43 -32.26 -3.16
C ASN A 29 -26.13 -32.90 -4.54
N SER A 30 -26.98 -32.66 -5.53
CA SER A 30 -26.78 -33.16 -6.89
C SER A 30 -25.93 -32.21 -7.71
N THR A 31 -25.12 -32.78 -8.61
CA THR A 31 -24.32 -32.01 -9.56
C THR A 31 -25.13 -31.71 -10.82
N LEU A 32 -25.17 -30.44 -11.21
CA LEU A 32 -25.62 -30.00 -12.53
C LEU A 32 -24.53 -29.20 -13.21
N TRP A 33 -24.53 -29.23 -14.54
CA TRP A 33 -23.59 -28.50 -15.39
C TRP A 33 -24.33 -27.41 -16.17
N VAL A 34 -23.63 -26.36 -16.58
CA VAL A 34 -24.16 -25.34 -17.49
C VAL A 34 -23.22 -25.19 -18.68
N SER A 35 -23.79 -25.03 -19.86
CA SER A 35 -23.09 -24.81 -21.12
C SER A 35 -23.55 -23.51 -21.78
N GLU A 36 -22.76 -23.01 -22.72
CA GLU A 36 -23.11 -21.80 -23.49
C GLU A 36 -24.43 -21.96 -24.26
N SER A 37 -24.84 -23.20 -24.54
CA SER A 37 -26.08 -23.56 -25.25
C SER A 37 -27.35 -23.59 -24.39
N LEU A 38 -27.29 -23.10 -23.14
CA LEU A 38 -28.45 -23.03 -22.25
C LEU A 38 -29.53 -22.12 -22.86
N GLN A 39 -30.71 -22.68 -23.11
CA GLN A 39 -31.84 -21.94 -23.67
C GLN A 39 -32.45 -20.99 -22.65
N VAL A 40 -32.49 -19.70 -22.95
CA VAL A 40 -33.04 -18.67 -22.06
C VAL A 40 -34.30 -18.05 -22.64
N THR A 41 -35.39 -18.09 -21.88
CA THR A 41 -36.65 -17.44 -22.25
C THR A 41 -37.02 -16.35 -21.27
N TYR A 42 -37.54 -15.24 -21.75
CA TYR A 42 -38.07 -14.14 -20.96
C TYR A 42 -39.54 -13.90 -21.34
N ASN A 43 -40.44 -14.09 -20.37
CA ASN A 43 -41.90 -14.02 -20.57
C ASN A 43 -42.39 -14.86 -21.77
N GLY A 44 -41.76 -16.01 -22.00
CA GLY A 44 -42.09 -16.95 -23.08
C GLY A 44 -41.43 -16.65 -24.44
N GLN A 45 -40.72 -15.53 -24.58
CA GLN A 45 -39.94 -15.20 -25.78
C GLN A 45 -38.51 -15.72 -25.64
N ASN A 46 -37.93 -16.28 -26.70
CA ASN A 46 -36.53 -16.72 -26.70
C ASN A 46 -35.61 -15.49 -26.83
N LEU A 47 -34.67 -15.32 -25.90
CA LEU A 47 -33.72 -14.21 -25.93
C LEU A 47 -32.58 -14.40 -26.96
N GLU A 48 -32.40 -15.61 -27.52
CA GLU A 48 -31.36 -15.92 -28.53
C GLU A 48 -31.58 -15.23 -29.88
N THR A 49 -32.80 -14.76 -30.19
CA THR A 49 -33.17 -14.25 -31.53
C THR A 49 -32.81 -12.78 -31.81
N LYS A 50 -32.38 -12.00 -30.82
CA LYS A 50 -32.09 -10.55 -30.99
C LYS A 50 -30.61 -10.18 -31.13
N LEU A 51 -29.70 -11.15 -31.26
CA LEU A 51 -28.25 -10.91 -31.29
C LEU A 51 -27.68 -10.63 -32.69
N GLN A 52 -28.47 -10.77 -33.76
CA GLN A 52 -28.02 -10.50 -35.14
C GLN A 52 -28.02 -9.01 -35.52
N ASP A 53 -28.62 -8.13 -34.71
CA ASP A 53 -28.86 -6.72 -35.05
C ASP A 53 -27.89 -5.71 -34.37
N VAL A 54 -26.79 -6.19 -33.76
CA VAL A 54 -25.83 -5.33 -33.04
C VAL A 54 -24.62 -4.99 -33.92
N HIS A 55 -24.32 -3.69 -34.08
CA HIS A 55 -23.25 -3.17 -34.96
C HIS A 55 -21.84 -3.58 -34.48
N PRO A 56 -20.90 -3.98 -35.37
CA PRO A 56 -19.58 -4.51 -34.99
C PRO A 56 -18.68 -3.54 -34.20
N ASP A 57 -18.81 -2.24 -34.44
CA ASP A 57 -17.99 -1.21 -33.80
C ASP A 57 -18.42 -0.89 -32.34
N LEU A 58 -19.50 -1.50 -31.86
CA LEU A 58 -20.07 -1.32 -30.50
C LEU A 58 -19.66 -2.45 -29.54
N LEU A 59 -18.69 -3.27 -29.95
CA LEU A 59 -18.24 -4.47 -29.27
C LEU A 59 -16.85 -4.23 -28.68
N ASP A 60 -16.75 -4.14 -27.35
CA ASP A 60 -15.45 -4.20 -26.65
C ASP A 60 -14.98 -5.67 -26.60
N VAL A 61 -14.73 -6.22 -27.79
CA VAL A 61 -14.16 -7.54 -28.01
C VAL A 61 -12.74 -7.28 -28.49
N GLN A 62 -11.74 -7.62 -27.69
CA GLN A 62 -10.38 -7.83 -28.21
C GLN A 62 -10.50 -8.76 -29.42
N ALA A 63 -10.14 -8.24 -30.60
CA ALA A 63 -10.31 -8.94 -31.88
C ALA A 63 -9.77 -10.38 -31.81
N GLY A 64 -10.66 -11.37 -31.68
CA GLY A 64 -10.27 -12.79 -31.66
C GLY A 64 -11.25 -13.79 -31.05
N GLN A 65 -12.12 -13.43 -30.10
CA GLN A 65 -13.04 -14.39 -29.47
C GLN A 65 -14.44 -14.36 -30.10
N LYS A 66 -14.74 -15.37 -30.94
CA LYS A 66 -16.11 -15.68 -31.35
C LYS A 66 -16.80 -16.43 -30.21
N TRP A 67 -17.57 -15.74 -29.37
CA TRP A 67 -18.51 -16.39 -28.46
C TRP A 67 -19.68 -16.96 -29.25
N GLY A 68 -20.09 -18.20 -28.96
CA GLY A 68 -21.25 -18.82 -29.57
C GLY A 68 -22.50 -17.99 -29.30
N SER A 69 -22.97 -17.26 -30.32
CA SER A 69 -24.24 -16.54 -30.37
C SER A 69 -24.59 -15.49 -29.29
N GLN A 70 -23.87 -15.34 -28.17
CA GLN A 70 -24.20 -14.37 -27.11
C GLN A 70 -23.01 -13.43 -26.85
N VAL A 71 -23.08 -12.19 -27.34
CA VAL A 71 -22.02 -11.18 -27.23
C VAL A 71 -22.35 -10.17 -26.11
N PRO A 72 -21.37 -9.74 -25.28
CA PRO A 72 -21.52 -8.66 -24.31
C PRO A 72 -22.02 -7.36 -24.95
N VAL A 73 -23.23 -6.90 -24.62
CA VAL A 73 -23.69 -5.55 -24.99
C VAL A 73 -23.07 -4.58 -23.99
N THR A 74 -21.91 -4.01 -24.34
CA THR A 74 -21.14 -3.10 -23.45
C THR A 74 -21.17 -1.63 -23.87
N GLN A 75 -21.56 -1.30 -25.11
CA GLN A 75 -21.77 0.07 -25.55
C GLN A 75 -23.17 0.24 -26.13
N PHE A 76 -23.99 1.01 -25.42
CA PHE A 76 -25.15 1.64 -26.03
C PHE A 76 -24.59 2.76 -26.89
N ALA A 77 -24.90 2.72 -28.20
CA ALA A 77 -24.87 3.94 -28.99
C ALA A 77 -25.62 5.01 -28.19
N ALA A 78 -25.16 6.25 -28.24
CA ALA A 78 -25.92 7.41 -27.79
C ALA A 78 -27.26 7.42 -28.54
N ALA A 79 -28.21 6.63 -28.07
CA ALA A 79 -29.53 6.53 -28.62
C ALA A 79 -30.29 7.64 -27.91
N ASP A 80 -30.67 8.64 -28.70
CA ASP A 80 -31.51 9.78 -28.33
C ASP A 80 -32.87 9.40 -27.68
N SER A 81 -33.07 8.16 -27.24
CA SER A 81 -34.29 7.67 -26.62
C SER A 81 -34.10 7.40 -25.12
N LEU A 82 -34.71 8.27 -24.29
CA LEU A 82 -34.94 8.10 -22.85
C LEU A 82 -35.83 6.89 -22.47
N ASN A 83 -36.04 5.94 -23.39
CA ASN A 83 -36.98 4.84 -23.25
C ASN A 83 -36.25 3.53 -22.94
N PHE A 84 -36.03 3.28 -21.66
CA PHE A 84 -35.56 1.98 -21.17
C PHE A 84 -36.67 0.94 -21.27
N SER A 85 -36.33 -0.27 -21.70
CA SER A 85 -37.26 -1.41 -21.72
C SER A 85 -36.77 -2.55 -20.83
N SER A 86 -37.72 -3.23 -20.17
CA SER A 86 -37.42 -4.42 -19.35
C SER A 86 -36.71 -5.50 -20.17
N SER A 87 -37.09 -5.66 -21.44
CA SER A 87 -36.47 -6.63 -22.36
C SER A 87 -35.00 -6.34 -22.56
N ASP A 88 -34.61 -5.08 -22.78
CA ASP A 88 -33.22 -4.73 -23.07
C ASP A 88 -32.34 -4.84 -21.81
N ILE A 89 -32.88 -4.45 -20.65
CA ILE A 89 -32.20 -4.59 -19.36
C ILE A 89 -31.95 -6.08 -19.05
N VAL A 90 -32.98 -6.92 -19.17
CA VAL A 90 -32.88 -8.36 -18.92
C VAL A 90 -31.93 -9.03 -19.94
N GLN A 91 -32.00 -8.65 -21.20
CA GLN A 91 -31.09 -9.18 -22.23
C GLN A 91 -29.62 -8.80 -21.94
N SER A 92 -29.36 -7.55 -21.56
CA SER A 92 -28.03 -7.11 -21.14
C SER A 92 -27.53 -7.89 -19.91
N ALA A 93 -28.42 -8.16 -18.95
CA ALA A 93 -28.09 -8.95 -17.76
C ALA A 93 -27.70 -10.39 -18.08
N VAL A 94 -28.46 -11.06 -18.96
CA VAL A 94 -28.14 -12.43 -19.44
C VAL A 94 -26.76 -12.45 -20.07
N SER A 95 -26.48 -11.48 -20.95
CA SER A 95 -25.18 -11.39 -21.64
C SER A 95 -24.01 -11.23 -20.66
N ARG A 96 -24.15 -10.36 -19.64
CA ARG A 96 -23.14 -10.22 -18.57
C ARG A 96 -23.01 -11.48 -17.73
N ALA A 97 -24.12 -12.14 -17.39
CA ALA A 97 -24.11 -13.38 -16.63
C ALA A 97 -23.36 -14.51 -17.35
N TRP A 98 -23.49 -14.63 -18.68
CA TRP A 98 -22.75 -15.60 -19.48
C TRP A 98 -21.25 -15.31 -19.48
N LYS A 99 -20.86 -14.04 -19.71
CA LYS A 99 -19.45 -13.62 -19.58
C LYS A 99 -18.89 -14.02 -18.22
N THR A 100 -19.65 -13.81 -17.15
CA THR A 100 -19.21 -14.20 -15.81
C THR A 100 -19.08 -15.72 -15.66
N LEU A 101 -20.08 -16.50 -16.06
CA LEU A 101 -20.08 -17.96 -15.91
C LEU A 101 -18.94 -18.64 -16.67
N PHE A 102 -18.63 -18.17 -17.89
CA PHE A 102 -17.74 -18.87 -18.81
C PHE A 102 -16.37 -18.20 -19.02
N SER A 103 -16.15 -16.98 -18.50
CA SER A 103 -14.87 -16.27 -18.68
C SER A 103 -14.33 -15.60 -17.43
N GLN A 104 -15.12 -15.48 -16.35
CA GLN A 104 -14.71 -14.79 -15.12
C GLN A 104 -15.11 -15.55 -13.86
N ASN A 105 -15.39 -16.86 -13.99
CA ASN A 105 -15.84 -17.66 -12.86
C ASN A 105 -14.64 -18.12 -12.00
N LEU A 106 -14.94 -18.75 -10.88
CA LEU A 106 -13.96 -19.09 -9.85
C LEU A 106 -13.76 -20.61 -9.77
N VAL A 107 -12.50 -21.04 -9.77
CA VAL A 107 -12.11 -22.37 -9.29
C VAL A 107 -11.96 -22.30 -7.76
N PRO A 108 -12.77 -23.03 -6.97
CA PRO A 108 -12.91 -22.78 -5.52
C PRO A 108 -11.79 -23.36 -4.66
N TRP A 109 -10.57 -23.54 -5.17
CA TRP A 109 -9.47 -24.23 -4.49
C TRP A 109 -9.05 -23.59 -3.16
N LYS A 110 -9.24 -22.27 -3.00
CA LYS A 110 -8.95 -21.53 -1.76
C LYS A 110 -9.92 -21.87 -0.62
N PHE A 111 -11.02 -22.56 -0.92
CA PHE A 111 -12.13 -22.84 0.00
C PHE A 111 -12.32 -24.34 0.24
N HIS A 112 -11.36 -25.14 -0.22
CA HIS A 112 -11.28 -26.57 0.05
C HIS A 112 -9.93 -26.89 0.70
N PRO A 113 -9.83 -27.97 1.51
CA PRO A 113 -8.58 -28.38 2.11
C PRO A 113 -7.44 -28.53 1.09
N ARG A 114 -6.22 -28.32 1.58
CA ARG A 114 -5.01 -28.28 0.76
C ARG A 114 -4.87 -29.54 -0.09
N ASN A 115 -4.78 -29.36 -1.41
CA ASN A 115 -4.64 -30.43 -2.40
C ASN A 115 -5.81 -31.42 -2.46
N GLU A 116 -6.97 -31.08 -1.90
CA GLU A 116 -8.15 -31.95 -1.88
C GLU A 116 -9.25 -31.51 -2.86
N LEU A 117 -9.06 -30.42 -3.62
CA LEU A 117 -10.03 -29.97 -4.63
C LEU A 117 -10.55 -31.12 -5.54
N PRO A 118 -9.73 -32.07 -6.04
CA PRO A 118 -10.23 -33.19 -6.85
C PRO A 118 -11.23 -34.12 -6.15
N GLN A 119 -11.31 -34.08 -4.81
CA GLN A 119 -12.28 -34.84 -4.02
C GLN A 119 -13.65 -34.14 -3.95
N PHE A 120 -13.68 -32.82 -4.14
CA PHE A 120 -14.89 -32.00 -4.10
C PHE A 120 -15.41 -31.66 -5.49
N GLU A 121 -14.54 -31.60 -6.49
CA GLU A 121 -14.95 -31.37 -7.87
C GLU A 121 -15.66 -32.60 -8.46
N PRO A 122 -16.78 -32.40 -9.18
CA PRO A 122 -17.41 -33.47 -9.91
C PRO A 122 -16.46 -34.09 -10.94
N SER A 123 -16.45 -35.42 -11.03
CA SER A 123 -15.65 -36.13 -12.02
C SER A 123 -16.07 -35.73 -13.44
N GLY A 124 -15.08 -35.36 -14.26
CA GLY A 124 -15.30 -35.06 -15.68
C GLY A 124 -15.73 -36.26 -16.52
N SER A 125 -15.63 -37.49 -16.00
CA SER A 125 -16.02 -38.74 -16.68
C SER A 125 -17.41 -39.27 -16.32
N ALA A 126 -18.09 -38.67 -15.34
CA ALA A 126 -19.46 -39.04 -14.99
C ALA A 126 -20.45 -38.51 -16.04
N GLU A 127 -21.60 -39.17 -16.17
CA GLU A 127 -22.71 -38.68 -17.01
C GLU A 127 -23.13 -37.28 -16.51
N LYS A 128 -23.03 -36.28 -17.38
CA LYS A 128 -23.27 -34.88 -17.04
C LYS A 128 -24.72 -34.52 -17.35
N ILE A 129 -25.48 -34.15 -16.32
CA ILE A 129 -26.79 -33.52 -16.49
C ILE A 129 -26.57 -32.02 -16.65
N TYR A 130 -26.87 -31.49 -17.83
CA TYR A 130 -26.77 -30.07 -18.12
C TYR A 130 -28.10 -29.37 -17.89
N LEU A 131 -28.02 -28.10 -17.47
CA LEU A 131 -29.14 -27.19 -17.58
C LEU A 131 -29.52 -27.03 -19.05
N SER A 132 -30.73 -27.46 -19.38
CA SER A 132 -31.33 -27.40 -20.70
C SER A 132 -32.07 -26.08 -20.95
N SER A 133 -32.68 -25.51 -19.91
CA SER A 133 -33.45 -24.27 -20.01
C SER A 133 -33.46 -23.44 -18.73
N LEU A 134 -33.47 -22.12 -18.90
CA LEU A 134 -33.72 -21.11 -17.87
C LEU A 134 -34.92 -20.26 -18.31
N LYS A 135 -36.01 -20.35 -17.54
CA LYS A 135 -37.22 -19.55 -17.79
C LYS A 135 -37.27 -18.37 -16.83
N ILE A 136 -37.23 -17.15 -17.37
CA ILE A 136 -37.38 -15.89 -16.65
C ILE A 136 -38.82 -15.41 -16.82
N THR A 137 -39.50 -15.16 -15.71
CA THR A 137 -40.87 -14.64 -15.69
C THR A 137 -40.92 -13.35 -14.87
N GLN A 138 -40.98 -12.22 -15.55
CA GLN A 138 -41.30 -10.95 -14.92
C GLN A 138 -42.83 -10.82 -14.86
N THR A 139 -43.35 -10.70 -13.64
CA THR A 139 -44.79 -10.78 -13.35
C THR A 139 -45.48 -9.40 -13.33
N GLY A 140 -44.73 -8.34 -13.04
CA GLY A 140 -45.18 -6.95 -13.14
C GLY A 140 -44.71 -6.27 -14.42
N SER A 141 -45.19 -5.05 -14.67
CA SER A 141 -44.73 -4.21 -15.77
C SER A 141 -43.85 -3.10 -15.21
N ASP A 142 -42.66 -2.91 -15.78
CA ASP A 142 -41.84 -1.76 -15.42
C ASP A 142 -42.44 -0.48 -16.01
N THR A 143 -42.24 0.63 -15.31
CA THR A 143 -42.60 1.97 -15.76
C THR A 143 -41.37 2.87 -15.74
N ALA A 144 -41.51 4.13 -16.15
CA ALA A 144 -40.40 5.08 -16.08
C ALA A 144 -39.83 5.25 -14.66
N SER A 145 -40.64 5.08 -13.60
CA SER A 145 -40.14 5.15 -12.21
C SER A 145 -39.31 3.93 -11.82
N THR A 146 -39.47 2.78 -12.49
CA THR A 146 -38.68 1.57 -12.19
C THR A 146 -37.18 1.78 -12.40
N PHE A 147 -36.80 2.67 -13.32
CA PHE A 147 -35.41 2.94 -13.69
C PHE A 147 -34.78 4.09 -12.90
N LYS A 148 -35.59 4.81 -12.13
CA LYS A 148 -35.17 5.90 -11.23
C LYS A 148 -36.07 5.95 -9.98
N PRO A 149 -36.16 4.85 -9.21
CA PRO A 149 -37.21 4.70 -8.21
C PRO A 149 -36.89 5.50 -6.95
N LEU A 150 -37.90 6.08 -6.30
CA LEU A 150 -37.73 6.42 -4.89
C LEU A 150 -37.55 5.12 -4.08
N ALA A 151 -36.91 5.23 -2.92
CA ALA A 151 -36.72 4.12 -2.01
C ALA A 151 -38.07 3.47 -1.68
N GLY A 152 -38.23 2.21 -2.11
CA GLY A 152 -39.41 1.37 -1.88
C GLY A 152 -40.38 1.31 -3.06
N GLU A 153 -40.19 2.08 -4.13
CA GLU A 153 -41.09 2.08 -5.29
C GLU A 153 -40.86 0.91 -6.25
N VAL A 154 -39.62 0.41 -6.33
CA VAL A 154 -39.29 -0.77 -7.14
C VAL A 154 -39.24 -2.02 -6.26
N ASP A 155 -39.98 -3.05 -6.67
CA ASP A 155 -39.89 -4.36 -6.07
C ASP A 155 -38.64 -5.08 -6.59
N GLU A 156 -37.66 -5.30 -5.72
CA GLU A 156 -36.41 -6.01 -6.04
C GLU A 156 -36.44 -7.50 -5.62
N SER A 157 -37.62 -8.02 -5.25
CA SER A 157 -37.79 -9.41 -4.82
C SER A 157 -37.73 -10.38 -5.99
N TYR A 158 -37.29 -11.60 -5.72
CA TYR A 158 -37.25 -12.66 -6.70
C TYR A 158 -37.32 -14.05 -6.07
N ASN A 159 -37.76 -14.99 -6.89
CA ASN A 159 -37.68 -16.43 -6.66
C ASN A 159 -36.76 -17.05 -7.70
N LEU A 160 -35.83 -17.90 -7.26
CA LEU A 160 -34.91 -18.64 -8.11
C LEU A 160 -34.97 -20.13 -7.75
N THR A 161 -35.32 -20.97 -8.71
CA THR A 161 -35.35 -22.43 -8.54
C THR A 161 -34.51 -23.11 -9.61
N ILE A 162 -33.64 -24.03 -9.20
CA ILE A 162 -32.91 -24.94 -10.08
C ILE A 162 -33.40 -26.36 -9.78
N PHE A 163 -34.03 -27.00 -10.76
CA PHE A 163 -34.58 -28.35 -10.62
C PHE A 163 -33.50 -29.39 -10.93
N GLN A 164 -33.62 -30.55 -10.28
CA GLN A 164 -32.70 -31.68 -10.47
C GLN A 164 -32.75 -32.27 -11.89
N ASP A 165 -33.82 -32.02 -12.64
CA ASP A 165 -34.02 -32.50 -14.02
C ASP A 165 -33.27 -31.68 -15.08
N GLY A 166 -32.48 -30.68 -14.66
CA GLY A 166 -31.75 -29.81 -15.59
C GLY A 166 -32.59 -28.65 -16.13
N THR A 167 -33.65 -28.22 -15.43
CA THR A 167 -34.37 -26.98 -15.75
C THR A 167 -34.21 -25.94 -14.63
N ALA A 168 -34.30 -24.65 -14.96
CA ALA A 168 -34.22 -23.55 -13.98
C ALA A 168 -35.28 -22.48 -14.24
N LYS A 169 -35.70 -21.78 -13.18
CA LYS A 169 -36.72 -20.72 -13.23
C LYS A 169 -36.31 -19.53 -12.38
N ILE A 170 -36.46 -18.33 -12.93
CA ILE A 170 -36.43 -17.06 -12.21
C ILE A 170 -37.81 -16.43 -12.33
N SER A 171 -38.37 -15.95 -11.22
CA SER A 171 -39.57 -15.11 -11.23
C SER A 171 -39.37 -13.89 -10.36
N ALA A 172 -39.71 -12.72 -10.87
CA ALA A 172 -39.60 -11.45 -10.14
C ALA A 172 -40.74 -10.51 -10.55
N VAL A 173 -40.99 -9.47 -9.75
CA VAL A 173 -42.02 -8.47 -10.07
C VAL A 173 -41.53 -7.48 -11.12
N SER A 174 -40.28 -7.01 -11.00
CA SER A 174 -39.66 -6.04 -11.91
C SER A 174 -38.44 -6.61 -12.64
N SER A 175 -37.94 -5.91 -13.66
CA SER A 175 -36.65 -6.25 -14.26
C SER A 175 -35.49 -6.11 -13.27
N THR A 176 -35.56 -5.16 -12.32
CA THR A 176 -34.57 -5.02 -11.24
C THR A 176 -34.49 -6.27 -10.38
N GLY A 177 -35.63 -6.85 -9.98
CA GLY A 177 -35.66 -8.14 -9.28
C GLY A 177 -35.04 -9.28 -10.10
N VAL A 178 -35.24 -9.29 -11.43
CA VAL A 178 -34.55 -10.22 -12.34
C VAL A 178 -33.03 -10.02 -12.30
N LEU A 179 -32.52 -8.79 -12.28
CA LEU A 179 -31.08 -8.49 -12.14
C LEU A 179 -30.51 -9.08 -10.84
N ARG A 180 -31.23 -8.92 -9.71
CA ARG A 180 -30.82 -9.48 -8.41
C ARG A 180 -30.79 -11.00 -8.43
N ALA A 181 -31.79 -11.62 -9.06
CA ALA A 181 -31.86 -13.06 -9.25
C ALA A 181 -30.69 -13.60 -10.06
N PHE A 182 -30.28 -12.90 -11.12
CA PHE A 182 -29.16 -13.31 -11.96
C PHE A 182 -27.82 -13.30 -11.24
N GLU A 183 -27.56 -12.26 -10.45
CA GLU A 183 -26.34 -12.22 -9.64
C GLU A 183 -26.30 -13.38 -8.64
N THR A 184 -27.43 -13.74 -8.03
CA THR A 184 -27.50 -14.93 -7.19
C THR A 184 -27.32 -16.21 -7.99
N PHE A 185 -27.94 -16.33 -9.17
CA PHE A 185 -27.84 -17.51 -10.04
C PHE A 185 -26.38 -17.82 -10.40
N ILE A 186 -25.61 -16.82 -10.83
CA ILE A 186 -24.21 -17.03 -11.24
C ILE A 186 -23.30 -17.44 -10.08
N GLN A 187 -23.61 -17.02 -8.85
CA GLN A 187 -22.84 -17.41 -7.65
C GLN A 187 -23.01 -18.88 -7.26
N LEU A 188 -24.07 -19.55 -7.73
CA LEU A 188 -24.31 -20.97 -7.47
C LEU A 188 -23.39 -21.90 -8.27
N PHE A 189 -22.66 -21.36 -9.26
CA PHE A 189 -21.80 -22.13 -10.15
C PHE A 189 -20.30 -21.82 -9.92
N TYR A 190 -19.49 -22.84 -10.15
CA TYR A 190 -18.03 -22.79 -10.13
C TYR A 190 -17.45 -23.29 -11.45
N GLU A 191 -16.25 -22.81 -11.76
CA GLU A 191 -15.44 -23.37 -12.85
C GLU A 191 -14.72 -24.63 -12.37
N GLN A 192 -14.70 -25.66 -13.21
CA GLN A 192 -13.90 -26.85 -12.96
C GLN A 192 -12.41 -26.57 -13.19
N SER A 193 -11.53 -27.02 -12.30
CA SER A 193 -10.08 -26.81 -12.37
C SER A 193 -9.42 -27.28 -13.68
N SER A 194 -10.05 -28.21 -14.40
CA SER A 194 -9.59 -28.65 -15.72
C SER A 194 -9.89 -27.68 -16.87
N GLY A 195 -10.71 -26.64 -16.62
CA GLY A 195 -11.24 -25.72 -17.63
C GLY A 195 -12.32 -26.31 -18.53
N LYS A 196 -12.85 -27.51 -18.23
CA LYS A 196 -13.76 -28.28 -19.12
C LYS A 196 -15.23 -28.23 -18.71
N GLY A 197 -15.65 -27.25 -17.91
CA GLY A 197 -17.06 -27.03 -17.62
C GLY A 197 -17.33 -26.16 -16.40
N VAL A 198 -18.57 -25.70 -16.32
CA VAL A 198 -19.12 -24.91 -15.22
C VAL A 198 -20.20 -25.72 -14.54
N TYR A 199 -20.16 -25.82 -13.21
CA TYR A 199 -21.00 -26.75 -12.46
C TYR A 199 -21.51 -26.15 -11.14
N THR A 200 -22.60 -26.73 -10.63
CA THR A 200 -23.08 -26.53 -9.26
C THR A 200 -23.26 -27.90 -8.59
N THR A 201 -22.97 -28.00 -7.30
CA THR A 201 -23.22 -29.19 -6.47
C THR A 201 -24.46 -29.03 -5.57
N LEU A 202 -25.21 -27.94 -5.75
CA LEU A 202 -26.28 -27.51 -4.85
C LEU A 202 -27.67 -27.93 -5.36
N ALA A 203 -27.80 -28.64 -6.48
CA ALA A 203 -29.11 -28.94 -7.05
C ALA A 203 -29.89 -30.02 -6.25
N PRO A 204 -31.23 -29.93 -6.17
CA PRO A 204 -32.05 -28.79 -6.58
C PRO A 204 -31.85 -27.58 -5.64
N VAL A 205 -31.97 -26.37 -6.17
CA VAL A 205 -31.89 -25.11 -5.42
C VAL A 205 -33.25 -24.44 -5.39
N ASP A 206 -33.63 -23.85 -4.25
CA ASP A 206 -34.82 -23.02 -4.10
C ASP A 206 -34.50 -21.79 -3.23
N ILE A 207 -34.65 -20.60 -3.81
CA ILE A 207 -34.32 -19.31 -3.20
C ILE A 207 -35.53 -18.39 -3.31
N ILE A 208 -35.87 -17.74 -2.20
CA ILE A 208 -36.81 -16.62 -2.13
C ILE A 208 -36.08 -15.49 -1.44
N ASP A 209 -36.04 -14.32 -2.06
CA ASP A 209 -35.17 -13.25 -1.60
C ASP A 209 -35.70 -11.86 -1.92
N ALA A 210 -35.38 -10.90 -1.05
CA ALA A 210 -35.76 -9.50 -1.16
C ALA A 210 -34.86 -8.65 -0.24
N PRO A 211 -34.60 -7.37 -0.57
CA PRO A 211 -33.80 -6.51 0.29
C PRO A 211 -34.54 -6.15 1.58
N LYS A 212 -33.79 -6.04 2.68
CA LYS A 212 -34.26 -5.50 3.97
C LYS A 212 -34.49 -3.99 3.91
N PHE A 213 -33.59 -3.26 3.26
CA PHE A 213 -33.67 -1.81 3.10
C PHE A 213 -33.75 -1.43 1.63
N ALA A 214 -34.55 -0.42 1.32
CA ALA A 214 -34.80 -0.01 -0.05
C ALA A 214 -33.72 0.93 -0.61
N HIS A 215 -33.00 1.67 0.24
CA HIS A 215 -31.88 2.52 -0.15
C HIS A 215 -30.55 1.88 0.25
N ARG A 216 -29.72 1.52 -0.73
CA ARG A 216 -28.43 0.85 -0.48
C ARG A 216 -27.38 1.50 -1.35
N GLY A 217 -26.62 2.43 -0.77
CA GLY A 217 -25.71 3.28 -1.53
C GLY A 217 -24.24 3.23 -1.12
N LEU A 218 -23.41 3.70 -2.05
CA LEU A 218 -22.03 4.09 -1.82
C LEU A 218 -21.91 5.55 -2.23
N ASN A 219 -21.48 6.42 -1.31
CA ASN A 219 -21.03 7.77 -1.64
C ASN A 219 -19.57 7.72 -2.10
N LEU A 220 -19.31 8.19 -3.32
CA LEU A 220 -18.00 8.32 -3.94
C LEU A 220 -17.72 9.81 -4.21
N ASP A 221 -16.71 10.33 -3.53
CA ASP A 221 -16.14 11.64 -3.77
C ASP A 221 -15.22 11.63 -5.00
N VAL A 222 -15.55 12.45 -6.00
CA VAL A 222 -14.73 12.66 -7.21
C VAL A 222 -14.24 14.11 -7.35
N ALA A 223 -14.40 14.91 -6.30
CA ALA A 223 -14.04 16.32 -6.27
C ALA A 223 -12.71 16.56 -5.55
N ARG A 224 -12.42 15.88 -4.43
CA ARG A 224 -11.14 16.02 -3.72
C ARG A 224 -9.98 15.43 -4.53
N ASN A 225 -10.25 14.33 -5.24
CA ASN A 225 -9.40 13.79 -6.31
C ASN A 225 -10.28 13.37 -7.49
N TRP A 226 -9.79 13.54 -8.72
CA TRP A 226 -10.55 13.21 -9.94
C TRP A 226 -10.44 11.73 -10.31
N PHE A 227 -11.53 11.15 -10.85
CA PHE A 227 -11.59 9.76 -11.29
C PHE A 227 -12.01 9.62 -12.76
N PRO A 228 -11.37 8.77 -13.56
CA PRO A 228 -11.82 8.53 -14.94
C PRO A 228 -13.17 7.82 -14.95
N VAL A 229 -13.99 8.12 -15.97
CA VAL A 229 -15.32 7.50 -16.17
C VAL A 229 -15.25 5.97 -16.05
N SER A 230 -14.23 5.35 -16.63
CA SER A 230 -14.03 3.88 -16.57
C SER A 230 -13.98 3.32 -15.15
N LYS A 231 -13.44 4.08 -14.18
CA LYS A 231 -13.40 3.69 -12.76
C LYS A 231 -14.75 3.84 -12.07
N ILE A 232 -15.52 4.86 -12.44
CA ILE A 232 -16.90 5.04 -11.97
C ILE A 232 -17.76 3.88 -12.50
N LEU A 233 -17.65 3.55 -13.79
CA LEU A 233 -18.38 2.41 -14.39
C LEU A 233 -18.01 1.07 -13.72
N GLN A 234 -16.71 0.85 -13.44
CA GLN A 234 -16.24 -0.33 -12.70
C GLN A 234 -16.83 -0.39 -11.28
N THR A 235 -17.00 0.76 -10.62
CA THR A 235 -17.65 0.83 -9.31
C THR A 235 -19.13 0.46 -9.40
N ILE A 236 -19.85 0.94 -10.41
CA ILE A 236 -21.27 0.58 -10.67
C ILE A 236 -21.44 -0.92 -10.89
N ASP A 237 -20.53 -1.55 -11.64
CA ASP A 237 -20.47 -3.01 -11.79
C ASP A 237 -20.41 -3.70 -10.42
N ALA A 238 -19.46 -3.30 -9.56
CA ALA A 238 -19.29 -3.87 -8.23
C ALA A 238 -20.50 -3.61 -7.31
N LEU A 239 -21.14 -2.43 -7.40
CA LEU A 239 -22.37 -2.12 -6.68
C LEU A 239 -23.50 -3.10 -7.07
N SER A 240 -23.70 -3.30 -8.38
CA SER A 240 -24.68 -4.25 -8.90
C SER A 240 -24.46 -5.66 -8.37
N TRP A 241 -23.22 -6.13 -8.39
CA TRP A 241 -22.85 -7.47 -7.93
C TRP A 241 -23.08 -7.66 -6.43
N ASN A 242 -22.90 -6.59 -5.65
CA ASN A 242 -23.15 -6.56 -4.21
C ASN A 242 -24.60 -6.22 -3.83
N LYS A 243 -25.49 -6.09 -4.84
CA LYS A 243 -26.90 -5.69 -4.70
C LYS A 243 -27.11 -4.32 -4.06
N PHE A 244 -26.11 -3.43 -4.12
CA PHE A 244 -26.33 -2.00 -3.96
C PHE A 244 -27.18 -1.49 -5.12
N ASN A 245 -27.98 -0.45 -4.87
CA ASN A 245 -28.88 0.13 -5.87
C ASN A 245 -28.73 1.65 -6.00
N ARG A 246 -27.78 2.26 -5.28
CA ARG A 246 -27.45 3.68 -5.37
C ARG A 246 -25.94 3.88 -5.53
N LEU A 247 -25.56 4.76 -6.45
CA LEU A 247 -24.26 5.42 -6.45
C LEU A 247 -24.54 6.89 -6.14
N HIS A 248 -24.11 7.34 -4.98
CA HIS A 248 -24.08 8.74 -4.63
C HIS A 248 -22.73 9.31 -5.10
N LEU A 249 -22.78 10.25 -6.04
CA LEU A 249 -21.62 10.88 -6.64
C LEU A 249 -21.50 12.29 -6.09
N HIS A 250 -20.63 12.45 -5.09
CA HIS A 250 -20.18 13.74 -4.58
C HIS A 250 -19.23 14.36 -5.61
N ILE A 251 -19.81 15.19 -6.50
CA ILE A 251 -19.20 15.54 -7.78
C ILE A 251 -18.46 16.89 -7.77
N VAL A 252 -18.71 17.74 -6.78
CA VAL A 252 -18.04 19.04 -6.60
C VAL A 252 -17.80 19.30 -5.11
N ASP A 253 -16.72 19.99 -4.78
CA ASP A 253 -16.39 20.43 -3.43
C ASP A 253 -15.47 21.67 -3.48
N ALA A 254 -14.99 22.14 -2.33
CA ALA A 254 -14.13 23.30 -2.18
C ALA A 254 -12.81 23.19 -2.97
N GLN A 255 -12.31 21.97 -3.20
CA GLN A 255 -11.04 21.71 -3.87
C GLN A 255 -11.15 21.71 -5.40
N SER A 256 -12.25 21.21 -5.98
CA SER A 256 -12.41 21.21 -7.43
C SER A 256 -13.87 21.16 -7.94
N TRP A 257 -14.06 21.64 -9.17
CA TRP A 257 -15.30 21.58 -9.92
C TRP A 257 -15.09 20.84 -11.25
N PRO A 258 -15.17 19.49 -11.27
CA PRO A 258 -14.87 18.71 -12.46
C PRO A 258 -16.04 18.60 -13.46
N ILE A 259 -17.29 18.91 -13.09
CA ILE A 259 -18.42 18.78 -14.01
C ILE A 259 -18.62 20.01 -14.90
N GLU A 260 -18.80 19.77 -16.20
CA GLU A 260 -19.09 20.82 -17.18
C GLU A 260 -20.55 21.29 -17.09
N ILE A 261 -20.71 22.61 -16.89
CA ILE A 261 -22.01 23.29 -16.86
C ILE A 261 -22.01 24.29 -18.02
N PRO A 262 -22.59 23.98 -19.18
CA PRO A 262 -22.55 24.86 -20.36
C PRO A 262 -23.04 26.30 -20.12
N ALA A 263 -24.01 26.49 -19.23
CA ALA A 263 -24.49 27.82 -18.83
C ALA A 263 -23.53 28.59 -17.90
N LEU A 264 -22.57 27.89 -17.28
CA LEU A 264 -21.57 28.40 -16.33
C LEU A 264 -20.18 27.76 -16.63
N PRO A 265 -19.64 27.92 -17.86
CA PRO A 265 -18.49 27.14 -18.33
C PRO A 265 -17.22 27.41 -17.54
N GLU A 266 -17.10 28.63 -17.01
CA GLU A 266 -15.96 29.05 -16.19
C GLU A 266 -15.77 28.21 -14.93
N LEU A 267 -16.83 27.56 -14.41
CA LEU A 267 -16.73 26.71 -13.23
C LEU A 267 -15.74 25.56 -13.43
N SER A 268 -15.90 24.76 -14.49
CA SER A 268 -14.97 23.67 -14.79
C SER A 268 -13.69 24.15 -15.46
N GLU A 269 -13.75 25.20 -16.29
CA GLU A 269 -12.55 25.75 -16.94
C GLU A 269 -11.52 26.28 -15.93
N LYS A 270 -11.97 26.80 -14.79
CA LYS A 270 -11.10 27.34 -13.73
C LYS A 270 -11.04 26.48 -12.47
N GLY A 271 -12.07 25.68 -12.21
CA GLY A 271 -12.22 24.89 -10.99
C GLY A 271 -11.79 23.43 -11.10
N ALA A 272 -11.61 22.87 -12.31
CA ALA A 272 -11.03 21.53 -12.43
C ALA A 272 -9.52 21.55 -12.11
N PHE A 273 -8.98 20.45 -11.56
CA PHE A 273 -7.56 20.38 -11.23
C PHE A 273 -6.62 20.56 -12.43
N GLN A 274 -7.07 20.18 -13.62
CA GLN A 274 -6.34 20.33 -14.87
C GLN A 274 -7.31 20.31 -16.06
N THR A 275 -6.95 21.00 -17.14
CA THR A 275 -7.68 20.89 -18.41
C THR A 275 -7.79 19.44 -18.87
N GLY A 276 -9.02 18.99 -19.12
CA GLY A 276 -9.32 17.61 -19.54
C GLY A 276 -9.59 16.63 -18.39
N LEU A 277 -9.44 17.04 -17.13
CA LEU A 277 -9.92 16.29 -15.97
C LEU A 277 -11.33 16.76 -15.58
N THR A 278 -12.25 16.68 -16.54
CA THR A 278 -13.64 17.10 -16.40
C THR A 278 -14.61 15.96 -16.74
N TYR A 279 -15.89 16.16 -16.43
CA TYR A 279 -16.99 15.31 -16.85
C TYR A 279 -17.93 16.12 -17.74
N SER A 280 -17.94 15.79 -19.02
CA SER A 280 -18.85 16.38 -20.00
C SER A 280 -20.31 15.94 -19.77
N PRO A 281 -21.30 16.68 -20.30
CA PRO A 281 -22.70 16.26 -20.21
C PRO A 281 -22.96 14.84 -20.76
N SER A 282 -22.25 14.45 -21.83
CA SER A 282 -22.34 13.10 -22.41
C SER A 282 -21.76 12.02 -21.50
N GLU A 283 -20.68 12.31 -20.78
CA GLU A 283 -20.07 11.34 -19.85
C GLU A 283 -20.95 11.13 -18.61
N ILE A 284 -21.58 12.18 -18.08
CA ILE A 284 -22.56 12.06 -17.00
C ILE A 284 -23.77 11.23 -17.44
N GLN A 285 -24.29 11.50 -18.64
CA GLN A 285 -25.36 10.71 -19.23
C GLN A 285 -24.96 9.23 -19.41
N GLN A 286 -23.71 8.97 -19.84
CA GLN A 286 -23.17 7.63 -19.96
C GLN A 286 -23.13 6.91 -18.60
N ILE A 287 -22.64 7.57 -17.55
CA ILE A 287 -22.59 7.04 -16.18
C ILE A 287 -24.00 6.67 -15.69
N GLN A 288 -24.96 7.59 -15.82
CA GLN A 288 -26.34 7.40 -15.40
C GLN A 288 -27.03 6.26 -16.17
N THR A 289 -26.89 6.24 -17.50
CA THR A 289 -27.46 5.20 -18.36
C THR A 289 -26.87 3.82 -18.04
N TYR A 290 -25.55 3.75 -17.88
CA TYR A 290 -24.85 2.51 -17.56
C TYR A 290 -25.27 1.92 -16.21
N ALA A 291 -25.58 2.78 -15.24
CA ALA A 291 -26.10 2.41 -13.92
C ALA A 291 -27.50 1.79 -13.99
N ILE A 292 -28.40 2.34 -14.81
CA ILE A 292 -29.76 1.82 -14.98
C ILE A 292 -29.76 0.37 -15.48
N TYR A 293 -28.89 0.02 -16.43
CA TYR A 293 -28.73 -1.36 -16.91
C TYR A 293 -28.21 -2.35 -15.84
N ARG A 294 -27.83 -1.85 -14.68
CA ARG A 294 -27.37 -2.58 -13.48
C ARG A 294 -28.33 -2.45 -12.30
N GLY A 295 -29.47 -1.79 -12.50
CA GLY A 295 -30.41 -1.48 -11.44
C GLY A 295 -29.78 -0.59 -10.36
N VAL A 296 -28.86 0.29 -10.74
CA VAL A 296 -28.24 1.28 -9.87
C VAL A 296 -28.73 2.65 -10.33
N GLU A 297 -29.20 3.46 -9.39
CA GLU A 297 -29.54 4.87 -9.64
C GLU A 297 -28.35 5.74 -9.21
N VAL A 298 -28.02 6.75 -10.03
CA VAL A 298 -26.94 7.71 -9.73
C VAL A 298 -27.55 8.98 -9.15
N ILE A 299 -27.24 9.25 -7.89
CA ILE A 299 -27.61 10.48 -7.18
C ILE A 299 -26.41 11.42 -7.30
N LEU A 300 -26.60 12.60 -7.88
CA LEU A 300 -25.56 13.62 -7.89
C LEU A 300 -25.70 14.51 -6.67
N GLU A 301 -24.56 14.85 -6.08
CA GLU A 301 -24.46 15.84 -5.00
C GLU A 301 -23.74 17.09 -5.45
N PHE A 302 -24.41 18.22 -5.21
CA PHE A 302 -23.83 19.55 -5.32
C PHE A 302 -23.96 20.19 -3.95
N ASP A 303 -22.92 20.02 -3.14
CA ASP A 303 -22.95 20.45 -1.76
C ASP A 303 -22.92 21.98 -1.65
N THR A 304 -23.93 22.51 -0.97
CA THR A 304 -24.13 23.94 -0.75
C THR A 304 -24.85 24.17 0.58
N PRO A 305 -24.61 25.31 1.27
CA PRO A 305 -23.70 26.40 0.93
C PRO A 305 -22.24 26.17 1.40
N GLY A 306 -22.00 25.08 2.15
CA GLY A 306 -20.66 24.57 2.50
C GLY A 306 -19.81 24.26 1.28
N HIS A 307 -18.57 23.83 1.47
CA HIS A 307 -17.78 23.13 0.43
C HIS A 307 -17.76 23.76 -0.98
N THR A 308 -17.72 25.10 -1.07
CA THR A 308 -17.93 25.83 -2.35
C THR A 308 -16.80 26.80 -2.70
N SER A 309 -15.66 26.73 -2.00
CA SER A 309 -14.54 27.66 -2.21
C SER A 309 -14.06 27.75 -3.66
N VAL A 310 -14.08 26.63 -4.40
CA VAL A 310 -13.66 26.56 -5.81
C VAL A 310 -14.48 27.48 -6.72
N VAL A 311 -15.76 27.72 -6.41
CA VAL A 311 -16.64 28.59 -7.21
C VAL A 311 -16.06 30.00 -7.31
N GLY A 312 -15.36 30.46 -6.27
CA GLY A 312 -14.75 31.78 -6.26
C GLY A 312 -13.58 31.94 -7.25
N LEU A 313 -13.06 30.87 -7.84
CA LEU A 313 -12.10 30.97 -8.96
C LEU A 313 -12.77 31.54 -10.22
N ALA A 314 -14.04 31.22 -10.46
CA ALA A 314 -14.84 31.77 -11.55
C ALA A 314 -15.60 33.03 -11.12
N TYR A 315 -16.22 32.99 -9.94
CA TYR A 315 -17.15 34.00 -9.45
C TYR A 315 -16.81 34.41 -8.00
N PRO A 316 -15.73 35.17 -7.79
CA PRO A 316 -15.22 35.49 -6.44
C PRO A 316 -16.24 36.22 -5.56
N ASP A 317 -17.12 37.03 -6.16
CA ASP A 317 -18.14 37.79 -5.42
C ASP A 317 -19.21 36.91 -4.77
N LEU A 318 -19.32 35.64 -5.15
CA LEU A 318 -20.30 34.69 -4.61
C LEU A 318 -19.85 34.03 -3.30
N ILE A 319 -18.55 34.05 -2.98
CA ILE A 319 -17.98 33.29 -1.86
C ILE A 319 -17.61 34.23 -0.70
N ALA A 320 -18.08 33.87 0.49
CA ALA A 320 -17.65 34.45 1.76
C ALA A 320 -16.38 33.74 2.25
N ALA A 321 -15.43 34.52 2.78
CA ALA A 321 -14.19 34.03 3.39
C ALA A 321 -13.36 33.07 2.51
N GLN A 322 -13.34 33.28 1.19
CA GLN A 322 -12.57 32.44 0.27
C GLN A 322 -11.08 32.39 0.67
N ASN A 323 -10.55 31.17 0.84
CA ASN A 323 -9.18 30.90 1.28
C ASN A 323 -8.78 31.56 2.62
N ALA A 324 -9.76 31.87 3.49
CA ALA A 324 -9.49 32.51 4.77
C ALA A 324 -8.50 31.70 5.64
N LYS A 325 -7.70 32.43 6.41
CA LYS A 325 -6.69 31.89 7.33
C LYS A 325 -6.85 32.52 8.73
N PRO A 326 -6.51 31.78 9.81
CA PRO A 326 -6.18 30.36 9.83
C PRO A 326 -7.41 29.51 9.45
N TRP A 327 -7.20 28.46 8.65
CA TRP A 327 -8.31 27.78 7.97
C TRP A 327 -9.23 27.06 8.96
N ASP A 328 -8.68 26.51 10.03
CA ASP A 328 -9.37 25.75 11.08
C ASP A 328 -10.33 26.60 11.93
N THR A 329 -10.37 27.92 11.70
CA THR A 329 -11.41 28.81 12.24
C THR A 329 -12.63 28.90 11.34
N TYR A 330 -12.45 28.79 10.02
CA TYR A 330 -13.47 29.12 9.01
C TYR A 330 -13.94 27.90 8.22
N CYS A 331 -13.31 26.73 8.36
CA CYS A 331 -13.71 25.49 7.71
C CYS A 331 -13.14 24.27 8.45
N ALA A 332 -13.72 23.09 8.23
CA ALA A 332 -13.22 21.82 8.77
C ALA A 332 -11.98 21.29 8.02
N GLU A 333 -11.81 21.71 6.77
CA GLU A 333 -10.63 21.43 5.95
C GLU A 333 -10.35 22.53 4.92
N PRO A 334 -9.08 22.76 4.54
CA PRO A 334 -8.73 23.75 3.53
C PRO A 334 -9.01 23.25 2.10
N PRO A 335 -9.41 24.13 1.15
CA PRO A 335 -9.53 25.58 1.30
C PRO A 335 -10.89 26.03 1.85
N CYS A 336 -10.89 27.02 2.76
CA CYS A 336 -12.15 27.59 3.25
C CYS A 336 -12.89 28.41 2.19
N GLY A 337 -14.20 28.51 2.32
CA GLY A 337 -15.06 29.38 1.53
C GLY A 337 -16.46 28.81 1.39
N GLN A 338 -17.48 29.64 1.60
CA GLN A 338 -18.89 29.24 1.50
C GLN A 338 -19.68 30.23 0.66
N LEU A 339 -20.75 29.79 0.01
CA LEU A 339 -21.65 30.69 -0.69
C LEU A 339 -22.25 31.73 0.29
N LYS A 340 -22.29 33.00 -0.14
CA LYS A 340 -22.95 34.09 0.60
C LYS A 340 -24.45 33.83 0.69
N LEU A 341 -24.99 33.81 1.91
CA LEU A 341 -26.40 33.49 2.12
C LEU A 341 -27.34 34.67 1.88
N ASN A 342 -26.83 35.90 1.88
CA ASN A 342 -27.62 37.11 1.69
C ASN A 342 -27.20 37.90 0.43
N SER A 343 -26.98 37.19 -0.68
CA SER A 343 -26.60 37.76 -1.98
C SER A 343 -27.58 37.36 -3.10
N SER A 344 -28.15 38.36 -3.79
CA SER A 344 -28.98 38.12 -4.98
C SER A 344 -28.19 37.55 -6.17
N ALA A 345 -26.87 37.69 -6.17
CA ALA A 345 -26.01 37.09 -7.18
C ALA A 345 -25.91 35.56 -6.96
N VAL A 346 -25.81 35.11 -5.69
CA VAL A 346 -25.84 33.69 -5.34
C VAL A 346 -27.19 33.07 -5.71
N ASP A 347 -28.28 33.77 -5.41
CA ASP A 347 -29.63 33.41 -5.84
C ASP A 347 -29.74 33.16 -7.36
N THR A 348 -29.11 34.03 -8.16
CA THR A 348 -29.08 33.93 -9.63
C THR A 348 -28.21 32.78 -10.10
N PHE A 349 -27.05 32.60 -9.46
CA PHE A 349 -26.11 31.51 -9.71
C PHE A 349 -26.78 30.15 -9.48
N ILE A 350 -27.35 29.94 -8.29
CA ILE A 350 -28.04 28.70 -7.92
C ILE A 350 -29.23 28.41 -8.85
N SER A 351 -30.01 29.44 -9.20
CA SER A 351 -31.12 29.25 -10.15
C SER A 351 -30.62 28.85 -11.54
N THR A 352 -29.53 29.45 -12.02
CA THR A 352 -28.90 29.06 -13.30
C THR A 352 -28.37 27.63 -13.25
N LEU A 353 -27.69 27.27 -12.16
CA LEU A 353 -27.13 25.94 -11.93
C LEU A 353 -28.23 24.86 -11.95
N TRP A 354 -29.32 25.07 -11.22
CA TRP A 354 -30.46 24.13 -11.19
C TRP A 354 -31.21 24.06 -12.51
N ASN A 355 -31.42 25.19 -13.19
CA ASN A 355 -32.05 25.19 -14.52
C ASN A 355 -31.26 24.35 -15.54
N GLU A 356 -29.93 24.29 -15.43
CA GLU A 356 -29.07 23.50 -16.30
C GLU A 356 -28.95 22.03 -15.85
N LEU A 357 -28.90 21.75 -14.54
CA LEU A 357 -28.72 20.39 -14.01
C LEU A 357 -30.00 19.57 -13.97
N ILE A 358 -31.13 20.14 -13.53
CA ILE A 358 -32.38 19.42 -13.34
C ILE A 358 -32.83 18.66 -14.60
N PRO A 359 -32.80 19.25 -15.82
CA PRO A 359 -33.17 18.53 -17.04
C PRO A 359 -32.27 17.34 -17.36
N ARG A 360 -31.00 17.38 -16.93
CA ARG A 360 -30.01 16.30 -17.11
C ARG A 360 -30.15 15.20 -16.06
N ILE A 361 -30.67 15.51 -14.88
CA ILE A 361 -30.80 14.58 -13.75
C ILE A 361 -32.17 13.88 -13.75
N LYS A 362 -33.25 14.64 -13.95
CA LYS A 362 -34.64 14.17 -13.87
C LYS A 362 -34.95 12.91 -14.68
N PRO A 363 -34.36 12.65 -15.87
CA PRO A 363 -34.65 11.43 -16.60
C PRO A 363 -34.09 10.17 -15.94
N TYR A 364 -33.05 10.29 -15.10
CA TYR A 364 -32.25 9.17 -14.62
C TYR A 364 -32.24 9.00 -13.09
N SER A 365 -32.65 10.02 -12.33
CA SER A 365 -32.80 9.94 -10.88
C SER A 365 -34.08 10.62 -10.42
N SER A 366 -34.59 10.17 -9.28
CA SER A 366 -35.65 10.82 -8.52
C SER A 366 -35.12 11.67 -7.36
N TYR A 367 -33.80 11.72 -7.18
CA TYR A 367 -33.13 12.42 -6.09
C TYR A 367 -32.18 13.51 -6.61
N LEU A 368 -31.97 14.54 -5.80
CA LEU A 368 -30.86 15.48 -5.93
C LEU A 368 -30.36 15.81 -4.53
N HIS A 369 -29.08 15.58 -4.26
CA HIS A 369 -28.47 15.91 -2.98
C HIS A 369 -27.92 17.33 -3.03
N THR A 370 -28.38 18.17 -2.12
CA THR A 370 -27.96 19.58 -2.00
C THR A 370 -26.86 19.79 -0.96
N GLY A 371 -26.41 18.70 -0.32
CA GLY A 371 -25.42 18.70 0.75
C GLY A 371 -25.92 19.39 2.00
N GLY A 372 -25.17 20.38 2.50
CA GLY A 372 -25.50 21.17 3.67
C GLY A 372 -24.78 20.72 4.94
N ASP A 373 -23.70 19.96 4.83
CA ASP A 373 -22.82 19.62 5.94
C ASP A 373 -21.88 20.78 6.29
N GLU A 374 -21.36 20.74 7.53
CA GLU A 374 -20.25 21.56 8.03
C GLU A 374 -20.32 23.09 7.77
N VAL A 375 -21.52 23.67 7.67
CA VAL A 375 -21.70 25.12 7.48
C VAL A 375 -21.07 25.91 8.63
N ASN A 376 -19.95 26.57 8.36
CA ASN A 376 -19.19 27.29 9.38
C ASN A 376 -19.74 28.71 9.60
N LEU A 377 -20.09 29.01 10.86
CA LEU A 377 -20.67 30.29 11.28
C LEU A 377 -19.70 31.47 11.14
N ASN A 378 -18.40 31.23 11.36
CA ASN A 378 -17.39 32.30 11.40
C ASN A 378 -17.17 32.91 10.01
N VAL A 379 -17.46 32.18 8.94
CA VAL A 379 -17.40 32.67 7.57
C VAL A 379 -18.34 33.87 7.36
N TYR A 380 -19.55 33.83 7.94
CA TYR A 380 -20.56 34.87 7.75
C TYR A 380 -20.32 36.14 8.57
N ALA A 381 -19.39 36.12 9.54
CA ALA A 381 -18.88 37.34 10.15
C ALA A 381 -18.04 38.17 9.16
N LEU A 382 -17.42 37.51 8.17
CA LEU A 382 -16.62 38.14 7.11
C LEU A 382 -17.44 38.46 5.84
N ASP A 383 -18.65 37.90 5.73
CA ASP A 383 -19.61 38.24 4.66
C ASP A 383 -20.19 39.64 4.88
N GLU A 384 -19.95 40.55 3.94
CA GLU A 384 -20.44 41.93 4.01
C GLU A 384 -21.97 42.06 4.01
N THR A 385 -22.69 41.00 3.65
CA THR A 385 -24.15 40.96 3.58
C THR A 385 -24.81 40.38 4.84
N VAL A 386 -24.06 39.63 5.65
CA VAL A 386 -24.54 39.00 6.90
C VAL A 386 -23.91 39.63 8.14
N LYS A 387 -22.58 39.84 8.14
CA LYS A 387 -21.79 40.49 9.20
C LYS A 387 -22.03 39.93 10.62
N SER A 388 -22.31 38.64 10.72
CA SER A 388 -22.57 37.98 12.00
C SER A 388 -22.20 36.51 11.96
N SER A 389 -21.66 35.99 13.06
CA SER A 389 -21.48 34.57 13.34
C SER A 389 -22.54 34.01 14.31
N ASP A 390 -23.54 34.80 14.67
CA ASP A 390 -24.65 34.37 15.52
C ASP A 390 -25.59 33.42 14.74
N PRO A 391 -25.77 32.16 15.18
CA PRO A 391 -26.69 31.22 14.54
C PRO A 391 -28.12 31.76 14.37
N ALA A 392 -28.61 32.58 15.31
CA ALA A 392 -29.95 33.15 15.23
C ALA A 392 -30.11 34.16 14.09
N VAL A 393 -29.01 34.79 13.66
CA VAL A 393 -28.97 35.69 12.50
C VAL A 393 -28.79 34.91 11.20
N ILE A 394 -28.00 33.84 11.21
CA ILE A 394 -27.67 33.06 10.01
C ILE A 394 -28.82 32.11 9.61
N LYS A 395 -29.47 31.45 10.59
CA LYS A 395 -30.51 30.43 10.36
C LYS A 395 -31.61 30.90 9.39
N PRO A 396 -32.20 32.11 9.50
CA PRO A 396 -33.20 32.58 8.54
C PRO A 396 -32.69 32.71 7.10
N TYR A 397 -31.42 33.06 6.91
CA TYR A 397 -30.81 33.15 5.58
C TYR A 397 -30.56 31.76 5.00
N LEU A 398 -30.09 30.83 5.83
CA LEU A 398 -29.89 29.44 5.44
C LEU A 398 -31.21 28.76 5.09
N GLN A 399 -32.26 28.94 5.91
CA GLN A 399 -33.62 28.45 5.61
C GLN A 399 -34.09 28.94 4.24
N ARG A 400 -33.99 30.24 3.97
CA ARG A 400 -34.40 30.83 2.68
C ARG A 400 -33.59 30.26 1.51
N PHE A 401 -32.30 30.03 1.70
CA PHE A 401 -31.42 29.43 0.69
C PHE A 401 -31.87 28.00 0.35
N MET A 402 -32.10 27.18 1.37
CA MET A 402 -32.59 25.80 1.21
C MET A 402 -33.99 25.75 0.61
N ASP A 403 -34.93 26.58 1.10
CA ASP A 403 -36.30 26.68 0.58
C ASP A 403 -36.31 26.97 -0.92
N ARG A 404 -35.45 27.88 -1.38
CA ARG A 404 -35.35 28.24 -2.80
C ARG A 404 -34.84 27.07 -3.64
N SER A 405 -33.75 26.43 -3.21
CA SER A 405 -33.19 25.28 -3.93
C SER A 405 -34.20 24.13 -3.97
N HIS A 406 -34.77 23.77 -2.83
CA HIS A 406 -35.74 22.67 -2.71
C HIS A 406 -37.04 22.98 -3.44
N ALA A 407 -37.50 24.24 -3.52
CA ALA A 407 -38.66 24.59 -4.33
C ALA A 407 -38.46 24.30 -5.83
N GLN A 408 -37.28 24.58 -6.38
CA GLN A 408 -36.97 24.26 -7.79
C GLN A 408 -36.89 22.75 -8.02
N ILE A 409 -36.26 22.02 -7.10
CA ILE A 409 -36.13 20.56 -7.13
C ILE A 409 -37.52 19.90 -7.09
N ARG A 410 -38.37 20.33 -6.15
CA ARG A 410 -39.76 19.85 -6.04
C ARG A 410 -40.60 20.20 -7.27
N ALA A 411 -40.46 21.42 -7.80
CA ALA A 411 -41.17 21.82 -9.03
C ALA A 411 -40.80 20.92 -10.22
N ALA A 412 -39.60 20.34 -10.22
CA ALA A 412 -39.18 19.36 -11.21
C ALA A 412 -39.70 17.94 -10.96
N GLY A 413 -40.26 17.67 -9.78
CA GLY A 413 -40.71 16.34 -9.33
C GLY A 413 -39.59 15.46 -8.78
N LEU A 414 -38.50 16.07 -8.31
CA LEU A 414 -37.39 15.40 -7.63
C LEU A 414 -37.54 15.52 -6.11
N THR A 415 -36.96 14.58 -5.37
CA THR A 415 -36.88 14.58 -3.92
C THR A 415 -35.54 15.15 -3.47
N PRO A 416 -35.51 16.26 -2.71
CA PRO A 416 -34.28 16.79 -2.15
C PRO A 416 -33.67 15.85 -1.10
N MET A 417 -32.35 15.80 -1.06
CA MET A 417 -31.58 15.15 0.00
C MET A 417 -30.59 16.13 0.62
N VAL A 418 -30.34 15.99 1.93
CA VAL A 418 -29.42 16.83 2.68
C VAL A 418 -28.62 16.00 3.69
N TRP A 419 -27.45 16.49 4.09
CA TRP A 419 -26.77 16.00 5.29
C TRP A 419 -27.51 16.41 6.57
N GLU A 420 -27.22 15.69 7.65
CA GLU A 420 -27.99 15.76 8.89
C GLU A 420 -28.01 17.14 9.55
N GLU A 421 -26.95 17.94 9.40
CA GLU A 421 -26.75 19.22 10.07
C GLU A 421 -27.89 20.20 9.81
N MET A 422 -28.49 20.16 8.61
CA MET A 422 -29.63 21.01 8.26
C MET A 422 -30.82 20.80 9.20
N VAL A 423 -30.97 19.59 9.76
CA VAL A 423 -32.04 19.25 10.71
C VAL A 423 -31.51 19.16 12.15
N THR A 424 -30.35 18.54 12.36
CA THR A 424 -29.85 18.22 13.71
C THR A 424 -29.14 19.41 14.37
N GLU A 425 -28.53 20.31 13.60
CA GLU A 425 -27.84 21.49 14.14
C GLU A 425 -28.63 22.77 13.89
N TRP A 426 -29.06 22.97 12.65
CA TRP A 426 -29.74 24.18 12.22
C TRP A 426 -31.24 24.17 12.49
N ASP A 427 -31.83 22.99 12.69
CA ASP A 427 -33.26 22.82 12.99
C ASP A 427 -34.12 23.56 11.93
N LEU A 428 -33.77 23.37 10.65
CA LEU A 428 -34.51 23.93 9.53
C LEU A 428 -35.82 23.17 9.31
N ASP A 429 -36.87 23.89 8.94
CA ASP A 429 -38.11 23.29 8.48
C ASP A 429 -37.99 22.94 7.00
N LEU A 430 -37.61 21.70 6.70
CA LEU A 430 -37.36 21.25 5.33
C LEU A 430 -38.54 20.52 4.70
N GLY A 431 -39.56 20.12 5.49
CA GLY A 431 -40.65 19.26 5.04
C GLY A 431 -40.34 17.76 5.09
N GLU A 432 -41.38 16.95 5.32
CA GLU A 432 -41.29 15.49 5.51
C GLU A 432 -40.84 14.72 4.25
N ASP A 433 -40.90 15.36 3.07
CA ASP A 433 -40.47 14.76 1.81
C ASP A 433 -38.94 14.67 1.68
N VAL A 434 -38.21 15.57 2.36
CA VAL A 434 -36.75 15.62 2.31
C VAL A 434 -36.14 14.42 3.03
N VAL A 435 -35.24 13.73 2.34
CA VAL A 435 -34.46 12.63 2.92
C VAL A 435 -33.20 13.20 3.57
N VAL A 436 -32.94 12.79 4.80
CA VAL A 436 -31.80 13.28 5.57
C VAL A 436 -30.77 12.16 5.73
N GLN A 437 -29.54 12.43 5.32
CA GLN A 437 -28.44 11.50 5.41
C GLN A 437 -27.63 11.74 6.68
N SER A 438 -27.57 10.74 7.55
CA SER A 438 -26.80 10.81 8.80
C SER A 438 -25.43 10.20 8.63
N TRP A 439 -24.43 10.88 9.15
CA TRP A 439 -23.04 10.46 9.13
C TRP A 439 -22.37 10.51 10.51
N LEU A 440 -22.92 11.21 11.50
CA LEU A 440 -22.27 11.39 12.81
C LEU A 440 -22.48 10.20 13.76
N SER A 441 -23.73 9.75 13.94
CA SER A 441 -24.04 8.75 14.98
C SER A 441 -25.44 8.12 14.86
N ASP A 442 -25.68 7.04 15.59
CA ASP A 442 -27.01 6.42 15.69
C ASP A 442 -28.04 7.31 16.39
N LYS A 443 -27.57 8.21 17.27
CA LYS A 443 -28.42 9.21 17.92
C LYS A 443 -28.91 10.26 16.91
N SER A 444 -28.11 10.54 15.89
CA SER A 444 -28.50 11.42 14.81
C SER A 444 -29.63 10.80 14.00
N VAL A 445 -29.52 9.51 13.66
CA VAL A 445 -30.61 8.75 13.01
C VAL A 445 -31.88 8.83 13.86
N GLU A 446 -31.80 8.56 15.17
CA GLU A 446 -32.93 8.67 16.10
C GLU A 446 -33.56 10.08 16.09
N ARG A 447 -32.74 11.14 16.11
CA ARG A 447 -33.22 12.53 16.09
C ARG A 447 -33.93 12.86 14.79
N ILE A 448 -33.38 12.44 13.65
CA ILE A 448 -33.96 12.67 12.32
C ILE A 448 -35.35 12.04 12.23
N VAL A 449 -35.47 10.75 12.58
CA VAL A 449 -36.75 10.03 12.48
C VAL A 449 -37.78 10.51 13.50
N LYS A 450 -37.35 10.94 14.70
CA LYS A 450 -38.24 11.60 15.67
C LYS A 450 -38.75 12.95 15.19
N GLY A 451 -37.98 13.63 14.34
CA GLY A 451 -38.41 14.83 13.62
C GLY A 451 -39.40 14.55 12.49
N GLY A 452 -39.71 13.29 12.19
CA GLY A 452 -40.64 12.89 11.12
C GLY A 452 -39.98 12.75 9.74
N HIS A 453 -38.66 12.89 9.64
CA HIS A 453 -37.94 12.78 8.37
C HIS A 453 -37.54 11.33 8.05
N LYS A 454 -37.44 11.01 6.76
CA LYS A 454 -36.81 9.78 6.29
C LYS A 454 -35.30 9.88 6.47
N ALA A 455 -34.70 8.83 7.01
CA ALA A 455 -33.27 8.78 7.32
C ALA A 455 -32.52 7.75 6.46
N ILE A 456 -31.32 8.12 6.04
CA ILE A 456 -30.29 7.21 5.52
C ILE A 456 -29.17 7.13 6.56
N ALA A 457 -28.83 5.93 7.02
CA ALA A 457 -27.76 5.74 7.99
C ALA A 457 -26.38 5.61 7.31
N GLY A 458 -25.37 6.29 7.85
CA GLY A 458 -24.02 6.35 7.29
C GLY A 458 -22.93 6.67 8.31
N SER A 459 -23.15 6.33 9.59
CA SER A 459 -22.28 6.69 10.72
C SER A 459 -20.79 6.45 10.45
N TYR A 460 -19.95 7.48 10.59
CA TYR A 460 -18.50 7.45 10.40
C TYR A 460 -17.80 6.48 11.35
N GLN A 461 -18.44 6.13 12.47
CA GLN A 461 -17.93 5.13 13.40
C GLN A 461 -17.89 3.73 12.79
N PHE A 462 -18.70 3.46 11.76
CA PHE A 462 -18.83 2.16 11.12
C PHE A 462 -18.58 2.17 9.61
N TRP A 463 -19.15 3.13 8.87
CA TRP A 463 -19.34 3.05 7.42
C TRP A 463 -18.56 4.08 6.60
N TYR A 464 -17.62 4.80 7.21
CA TYR A 464 -16.61 5.59 6.49
C TYR A 464 -15.40 4.73 6.14
N LEU A 465 -15.13 4.59 4.84
CA LEU A 465 -14.13 3.69 4.28
C LEU A 465 -12.75 4.34 4.21
N ASP A 466 -12.68 5.66 4.13
CA ASP A 466 -11.48 6.50 4.08
C ASP A 466 -10.66 6.50 5.38
N CYS A 467 -11.27 6.23 6.53
CA CYS A 467 -10.63 6.30 7.85
C CYS A 467 -9.42 5.39 8.05
N GLY A 468 -8.50 5.83 8.91
CA GLY A 468 -7.32 5.10 9.36
C GLY A 468 -6.14 5.11 8.39
N MET A 469 -6.10 6.07 7.48
CA MET A 469 -4.99 6.34 6.57
C MET A 469 -3.98 7.33 7.19
N GLY A 470 -4.36 7.99 8.27
CA GLY A 470 -3.60 9.04 8.94
C GLY A 470 -3.89 10.43 8.37
N GLN A 471 -3.33 11.48 8.95
CA GLN A 471 -3.57 12.85 8.52
C GLN A 471 -2.92 13.15 7.16
N TRP A 472 -3.68 13.76 6.26
CA TRP A 472 -3.18 14.29 4.98
C TRP A 472 -2.69 15.74 5.08
N LEU A 473 -3.06 16.45 6.14
CA LEU A 473 -2.64 17.82 6.42
C LEU A 473 -1.14 17.91 6.77
N GLY A 474 -0.52 19.04 6.43
CA GLY A 474 0.83 19.36 6.85
C GLY A 474 0.87 19.94 8.26
N PHE A 475 1.80 19.47 9.11
CA PHE A 475 1.98 19.98 10.48
C PHE A 475 3.31 20.72 10.62
N HIS A 476 3.26 21.97 11.03
CA HIS A 476 4.44 22.67 11.56
C HIS A 476 4.85 22.02 12.90
N GLN A 477 6.15 22.07 13.23
CA GLN A 477 6.64 21.66 14.56
C GLN A 477 5.96 22.52 15.65
N GLY A 478 5.82 21.98 16.87
CA GLY A 478 5.10 22.63 17.98
C GLY A 478 3.69 22.08 18.23
N ASP A 479 2.77 22.93 18.70
CA ASP A 479 1.46 22.53 19.22
C ASP A 479 0.63 21.69 18.25
N SER A 480 0.59 22.04 16.96
CA SER A 480 -0.14 21.26 15.96
C SER A 480 0.48 19.87 15.78
N PHE A 481 1.82 19.77 15.74
CA PHE A 481 2.50 18.48 15.63
C PHE A 481 2.21 17.60 16.86
N GLN A 482 2.34 18.16 18.06
CA GLN A 482 2.15 17.45 19.32
C GLN A 482 0.68 17.03 19.52
N LYS A 483 -0.27 17.92 19.19
CA LYS A 483 -1.71 17.65 19.30
C LYS A 483 -2.14 16.48 18.41
N TYR A 484 -1.60 16.40 17.20
CA TYR A 484 -2.06 15.43 16.21
C TYR A 484 -1.19 14.17 16.12
N TYR A 485 0.04 14.10 16.68
CA TYR A 485 0.85 12.86 16.74
C TYR A 485 0.08 11.71 17.43
N PRO A 486 -0.02 10.48 16.87
CA PRO A 486 0.77 9.91 15.77
C PRO A 486 0.19 10.14 14.35
N PHE A 487 -0.52 11.25 14.14
CA PHE A 487 -1.16 11.68 12.90
C PHE A 487 -2.33 10.80 12.50
N ASN A 488 -3.20 10.45 13.45
CA ASN A 488 -4.44 9.78 13.13
C ASN A 488 -5.41 10.77 12.46
N ASP A 489 -6.07 10.35 11.39
CA ASP A 489 -7.20 11.09 10.82
C ASP A 489 -8.37 11.16 11.82
N TYR A 490 -9.30 12.08 11.57
CA TYR A 490 -10.39 12.41 12.49
C TYR A 490 -11.29 11.21 12.82
N CYS A 491 -11.43 10.26 11.89
CA CYS A 491 -12.31 9.12 12.01
C CYS A 491 -11.57 7.79 12.23
N SER A 492 -10.28 7.81 12.54
CA SER A 492 -9.48 6.63 12.88
C SER A 492 -10.09 5.82 14.04
N PRO A 493 -9.89 4.48 14.08
CA PRO A 493 -9.06 3.65 13.20
C PRO A 493 -9.80 3.23 11.92
N THR A 494 -9.10 2.52 11.01
CA THR A 494 -9.71 1.90 9.82
C THR A 494 -10.88 1.01 10.18
N LYS A 495 -12.00 1.19 9.47
CA LYS A 495 -13.20 0.37 9.64
C LYS A 495 -13.02 -0.93 8.88
N ASN A 496 -12.62 -1.99 9.58
CA ASN A 496 -12.50 -3.31 8.97
C ASN A 496 -13.89 -3.91 8.66
N TRP A 497 -13.94 -4.94 7.82
CA TRP A 497 -15.22 -5.52 7.37
C TRP A 497 -16.08 -6.05 8.52
N ARG A 498 -15.50 -6.52 9.64
CA ARG A 498 -16.26 -7.04 10.78
C ARG A 498 -16.99 -5.92 11.52
N LEU A 499 -16.35 -4.77 11.66
CA LEU A 499 -16.96 -3.57 12.24
C LEU A 499 -18.09 -3.07 11.34
N ILE A 500 -17.84 -2.96 10.04
CA ILE A 500 -18.85 -2.58 9.03
C ILE A 500 -20.06 -3.53 9.07
N TYR A 501 -19.81 -4.84 9.14
CA TYR A 501 -20.84 -5.88 9.19
C TYR A 501 -21.66 -5.85 10.49
N SER A 502 -21.10 -5.36 11.59
CA SER A 502 -21.78 -5.33 12.90
C SER A 502 -22.82 -4.23 13.06
N TYR A 503 -22.87 -3.28 12.12
CA TYR A 503 -23.76 -2.14 12.22
C TYR A 503 -25.22 -2.51 11.95
N ASP A 504 -26.15 -2.03 12.78
CA ASP A 504 -27.60 -2.19 12.60
C ASP A 504 -28.22 -0.78 12.51
N PRO A 505 -28.58 -0.31 11.31
CA PRO A 505 -29.15 1.04 11.09
C PRO A 505 -30.42 1.35 11.89
N THR A 506 -31.06 0.32 12.45
CA THR A 506 -32.33 0.43 13.18
C THR A 506 -32.18 0.13 14.67
N ALA A 507 -30.94 0.03 15.17
CA ALA A 507 -30.67 -0.26 16.56
C ALA A 507 -31.31 0.79 17.48
N ASN A 508 -31.99 0.31 18.54
CA ASN A 508 -32.62 1.13 19.58
C ASN A 508 -33.79 2.02 19.12
N LEU A 509 -34.30 1.85 17.90
CA LEU A 509 -35.49 2.54 17.42
C LEU A 509 -36.77 1.74 17.70
N SER A 510 -37.88 2.41 17.94
CA SER A 510 -39.21 1.79 17.92
C SER A 510 -39.58 1.34 16.49
N PRO A 511 -40.52 0.39 16.31
CA PRO A 511 -40.93 -0.04 14.97
C PRO A 511 -41.41 1.09 14.05
N SER A 512 -42.08 2.12 14.59
CA SER A 512 -42.51 3.29 13.82
C SER A 512 -41.33 4.16 13.41
N GLU A 513 -40.36 4.40 14.29
CA GLU A 513 -39.15 5.16 13.97
C GLU A 513 -38.27 4.40 12.97
N ALA A 514 -38.09 3.09 13.17
CA ALA A 514 -37.33 2.23 12.26
C ALA A 514 -37.92 2.20 10.83
N SER A 515 -39.23 2.41 10.66
CA SER A 515 -39.86 2.47 9.34
C SER A 515 -39.49 3.72 8.53
N LEU A 516 -38.99 4.77 9.19
CA LEU A 516 -38.46 5.98 8.53
C LEU A 516 -36.99 5.83 8.11
N VAL A 517 -36.28 4.82 8.61
CA VAL A 517 -34.94 4.47 8.12
C VAL A 517 -35.07 3.71 6.81
N ILE A 518 -34.96 4.42 5.69
CA ILE A 518 -35.16 3.84 4.34
C ILE A 518 -33.96 3.00 3.88
N GLY A 519 -32.81 3.15 4.55
CA GLY A 519 -31.62 2.35 4.33
C GLY A 519 -30.35 3.05 4.76
N GLY A 520 -29.28 2.90 3.98
CA GLY A 520 -27.97 3.43 4.36
C GLY A 520 -26.98 3.51 3.22
N GLU A 521 -25.90 4.24 3.48
CA GLU A 521 -24.76 4.37 2.58
C GLU A 521 -23.43 4.16 3.30
N VAL A 522 -22.47 3.60 2.57
CA VAL A 522 -21.05 3.64 2.95
C VAL A 522 -20.38 4.79 2.22
N HIS A 523 -19.38 5.40 2.83
CA HIS A 523 -18.75 6.63 2.33
C HIS A 523 -17.30 6.37 1.99
N ILE A 524 -16.84 6.80 0.82
CA ILE A 524 -15.43 6.87 0.48
C ILE A 524 -15.09 8.29 0.05
N TRP A 525 -14.64 9.08 1.03
CA TRP A 525 -14.07 10.40 0.78
C TRP A 525 -12.68 10.29 0.17
N SER A 526 -12.30 11.32 -0.61
CA SER A 526 -11.18 11.24 -1.55
C SER A 526 -10.06 12.24 -1.26
N GLU A 527 -9.87 12.67 -0.02
CA GLU A 527 -8.69 13.45 0.38
C GLU A 527 -7.39 12.63 0.20
N GLN A 528 -7.49 11.31 0.42
CA GLN A 528 -6.40 10.34 0.25
C GLN A 528 -6.77 9.13 -0.63
N THR A 529 -7.88 9.22 -1.36
CA THR A 529 -8.34 8.17 -2.29
C THR A 529 -8.27 8.68 -3.72
N ASP A 530 -7.72 7.86 -4.63
CA ASP A 530 -7.60 8.16 -6.05
C ASP A 530 -7.90 6.88 -6.88
N PRO A 531 -7.84 6.93 -8.23
CA PRO A 531 -8.09 5.76 -9.08
C PRO A 531 -7.19 4.54 -8.81
N VAL A 532 -6.04 4.72 -8.14
CA VAL A 532 -5.05 3.67 -7.88
C VAL A 532 -5.44 2.83 -6.67
N ASN A 533 -5.95 3.45 -5.60
CA ASN A 533 -6.26 2.76 -4.34
C ASN A 533 -7.75 2.48 -4.11
N LEU A 534 -8.66 3.08 -4.90
CA LEU A 534 -10.13 2.97 -4.74
C LEU A 534 -10.63 1.54 -4.47
N ASP A 535 -10.27 0.58 -5.34
CA ASP A 535 -10.78 -0.78 -5.25
C ASP A 535 -10.43 -1.47 -3.92
N MET A 536 -9.20 -1.26 -3.41
CA MET A 536 -8.74 -1.84 -2.15
C MET A 536 -9.36 -1.15 -0.94
N MET A 537 -9.62 0.16 -1.04
CA MET A 537 -10.31 0.91 0.00
C MET A 537 -11.77 0.43 0.10
N VAL A 538 -12.48 0.31 -1.02
CA VAL A 538 -13.91 0.01 -1.01
C VAL A 538 -14.19 -1.48 -0.80
N TRP A 539 -13.48 -2.37 -1.50
CA TRP A 539 -13.82 -3.78 -1.55
C TRP A 539 -12.80 -4.66 -0.80
N PRO A 540 -13.24 -5.63 0.02
CA PRO A 540 -14.61 -6.15 0.20
C PRO A 540 -15.35 -5.51 1.39
N ARG A 541 -14.91 -4.33 1.87
CA ARG A 541 -15.50 -3.67 3.03
C ARG A 541 -16.94 -3.21 2.76
N ALA A 542 -17.20 -2.54 1.66
CA ALA A 542 -18.55 -2.15 1.23
C ALA A 542 -19.46 -3.38 1.01
N ALA A 543 -18.91 -4.52 0.58
CA ALA A 543 -19.68 -5.76 0.46
C ALA A 543 -20.29 -6.20 1.80
N ALA A 544 -19.60 -5.98 2.92
CA ALA A 544 -20.10 -6.21 4.27
C ALA A 544 -21.35 -5.38 4.59
N ALA A 545 -21.32 -4.08 4.28
CA ALA A 545 -22.49 -3.21 4.42
C ALA A 545 -23.62 -3.63 3.46
N GLY A 546 -23.28 -4.04 2.24
CA GLY A 546 -24.25 -4.54 1.27
C GLY A 546 -25.07 -5.72 1.79
N GLU A 547 -24.43 -6.67 2.50
CA GLU A 547 -25.16 -7.77 3.13
C GLU A 547 -26.03 -7.34 4.31
N VAL A 548 -25.56 -6.38 5.14
CA VAL A 548 -26.36 -5.78 6.21
C VAL A 548 -27.62 -5.11 5.64
N LEU A 549 -27.46 -4.37 4.54
CA LEU A 549 -28.55 -3.64 3.91
C LEU A 549 -29.51 -4.55 3.12
N TRP A 550 -29.03 -5.70 2.63
CA TRP A 550 -29.84 -6.68 1.92
C TRP A 550 -30.56 -7.66 2.85
N SER A 551 -29.84 -8.26 3.81
CA SER A 551 -30.33 -9.40 4.61
C SER A 551 -30.38 -9.14 6.12
N GLY A 552 -29.79 -8.03 6.57
CA GLY A 552 -29.61 -7.70 7.98
C GLY A 552 -28.48 -8.49 8.66
N GLY A 553 -27.93 -7.91 9.73
CA GLY A 553 -26.92 -8.57 10.58
C GLY A 553 -27.47 -9.66 11.51
N LYS A 554 -28.78 -9.92 11.48
CA LYS A 554 -29.47 -10.92 12.34
C LYS A 554 -30.01 -12.08 11.51
N ASP A 555 -30.04 -13.28 12.10
CA ASP A 555 -30.64 -14.49 11.52
C ASP A 555 -32.17 -14.51 11.72
N ALA A 556 -32.82 -15.60 11.26
CA ALA A 556 -34.26 -15.76 11.34
C ALA A 556 -34.78 -15.82 12.79
N GLU A 557 -33.92 -16.23 13.73
CA GLU A 557 -34.18 -16.26 15.16
C GLU A 557 -33.88 -14.93 15.86
N GLY A 558 -33.44 -13.91 15.12
CA GLY A 558 -33.13 -12.57 15.61
C GLY A 558 -31.77 -12.45 16.31
N LYS A 559 -30.90 -13.47 16.23
CA LYS A 559 -29.54 -13.44 16.78
C LYS A 559 -28.56 -12.88 15.76
N ASN A 560 -27.47 -12.28 16.23
CA ASN A 560 -26.42 -11.80 15.34
C ASN A 560 -25.82 -12.97 14.55
N ARG A 561 -25.72 -12.79 13.22
CA ARG A 561 -25.11 -13.77 12.33
C ARG A 561 -23.64 -13.99 12.71
N SER A 562 -23.19 -15.22 12.55
CA SER A 562 -21.80 -15.59 12.85
C SER A 562 -20.83 -14.89 11.90
N GLN A 563 -19.89 -14.12 12.47
CA GLN A 563 -18.79 -13.54 11.68
C GLN A 563 -17.81 -14.61 11.16
N LEU A 564 -17.82 -15.82 11.73
CA LEU A 564 -17.02 -16.93 11.21
C LEU A 564 -17.59 -17.46 9.89
N ASP A 565 -18.93 -17.58 9.81
CA ASP A 565 -19.63 -17.94 8.58
C ASP A 565 -19.53 -16.83 7.53
N ALA A 566 -19.85 -15.59 7.92
CA ALA A 566 -19.76 -14.43 7.04
C ALA A 566 -18.35 -14.25 6.48
N GLY A 567 -17.30 -14.49 7.29
CA GLY A 567 -15.91 -14.41 6.84
C GLY A 567 -15.57 -15.39 5.72
N LYS A 568 -16.11 -16.62 5.76
CA LYS A 568 -15.93 -17.61 4.68
C LYS A 568 -16.65 -17.20 3.40
N ARG A 569 -17.93 -16.83 3.49
CA ARG A 569 -18.72 -16.41 2.32
C ARG A 569 -18.15 -15.14 1.69
N LEU A 570 -17.77 -14.15 2.50
CA LEU A 570 -17.11 -12.92 2.05
C LEU A 570 -15.77 -13.23 1.39
N GLY A 571 -15.03 -14.22 1.89
CA GLY A 571 -13.80 -14.71 1.26
C GLY A 571 -14.03 -15.22 -0.16
N VAL A 572 -15.05 -16.05 -0.38
CA VAL A 572 -15.43 -16.52 -1.73
C VAL A 572 -15.86 -15.36 -2.60
N TRP A 573 -16.70 -14.48 -2.06
CA TRP A 573 -17.20 -13.31 -2.78
C TRP A 573 -16.07 -12.38 -3.23
N ARG A 574 -15.08 -12.13 -2.35
CA ARG A 574 -13.88 -11.37 -2.68
C ARG A 574 -13.14 -11.96 -3.89
N GLU A 575 -12.97 -13.27 -3.95
CA GLU A 575 -12.31 -13.92 -5.10
C GLU A 575 -13.14 -13.80 -6.39
N ARG A 576 -14.47 -13.81 -6.28
CA ARG A 576 -15.36 -13.52 -7.43
C ARG A 576 -15.18 -12.08 -7.91
N LEU A 577 -15.07 -11.10 -7.01
CA LEU A 577 -14.78 -9.71 -7.37
C LEU A 577 -13.43 -9.57 -8.08
N VAL A 578 -12.39 -10.25 -7.58
CA VAL A 578 -11.05 -10.27 -8.20
C VAL A 578 -11.08 -10.87 -9.60
N ASN A 579 -11.76 -12.00 -9.80
CA ASN A 579 -11.89 -12.61 -11.13
C ASN A 579 -12.68 -11.74 -12.13
N ARG A 580 -13.55 -10.86 -11.63
CA ARG A 580 -14.29 -9.88 -12.43
C ARG A 580 -13.55 -8.54 -12.60
N GLY A 581 -12.32 -8.41 -12.09
CA GLY A 581 -11.42 -7.26 -12.33
C GLY A 581 -11.35 -6.23 -11.21
N ILE A 582 -11.98 -6.45 -10.06
CA ILE A 582 -11.91 -5.55 -8.90
C ILE A 582 -10.73 -5.93 -8.02
N GLN A 583 -9.84 -4.99 -7.73
CA GLN A 583 -8.66 -5.24 -6.87
C GLN A 583 -9.02 -5.25 -5.37
N ALA A 584 -9.96 -6.11 -4.97
CA ALA A 584 -10.44 -6.20 -3.59
C ALA A 584 -9.36 -6.73 -2.62
N GLY A 585 -9.25 -6.12 -1.43
CA GLY A 585 -8.36 -6.59 -0.36
C GLY A 585 -8.71 -8.00 0.15
N PRO A 586 -7.75 -8.78 0.68
CA PRO A 586 -8.05 -10.12 1.23
C PRO A 586 -8.86 -10.03 2.54
N VAL A 587 -9.80 -10.96 2.73
CA VAL A 587 -10.62 -11.06 3.97
C VAL A 587 -9.84 -11.72 5.11
N GLN A 588 -9.12 -12.81 4.80
CA GLN A 588 -8.25 -13.60 5.67
C GLN A 588 -7.18 -14.30 4.81
N MET A 589 -6.17 -14.88 5.45
CA MET A 589 -5.18 -15.71 4.77
C MET A 589 -5.78 -17.02 4.23
N VAL A 590 -5.20 -17.57 3.15
CA VAL A 590 -5.67 -18.81 2.49
C VAL A 590 -5.74 -19.99 3.46
N PHE A 591 -4.84 -20.06 4.45
CA PHE A 591 -4.93 -21.08 5.50
C PHE A 591 -6.31 -21.11 6.16
N CYS A 592 -6.85 -19.94 6.53
CA CYS A 592 -8.16 -19.84 7.19
C CYS A 592 -9.32 -20.22 6.28
N THR A 593 -9.23 -19.92 4.99
CA THR A 593 -10.30 -20.25 4.04
C THR A 593 -10.31 -21.73 3.67
N GLN A 594 -9.18 -22.43 3.79
CA GLN A 594 -9.06 -23.87 3.52
C GLN A 594 -9.40 -24.78 4.72
N HIS A 595 -9.51 -24.23 5.93
CA HIS A 595 -9.74 -24.99 7.16
C HIS A 595 -11.12 -24.67 7.78
N ASP A 596 -11.45 -25.37 8.87
CA ASP A 596 -12.62 -25.08 9.68
C ASP A 596 -12.57 -23.62 10.20
N PRO A 597 -13.69 -22.86 10.24
CA PRO A 597 -13.65 -21.47 10.69
C PRO A 597 -13.07 -21.32 12.11
N ASP A 598 -13.23 -22.35 12.96
CA ASP A 598 -12.77 -22.33 14.34
C ASP A 598 -11.23 -22.35 14.45
N GLU A 599 -10.51 -22.90 13.47
CA GLU A 599 -9.03 -22.92 13.46
C GLU A 599 -8.41 -21.51 13.39
N CYS A 600 -9.15 -20.55 12.83
CA CYS A 600 -8.77 -19.14 12.78
C CYS A 600 -9.63 -18.25 13.68
N SER A 601 -10.37 -18.85 14.62
CA SER A 601 -11.15 -18.11 15.61
C SER A 601 -10.26 -17.62 16.76
N PHE A 602 -10.63 -16.49 17.36
CA PHE A 602 -10.07 -16.13 18.66
C PHE A 602 -10.65 -17.08 19.72
N PRO A 603 -9.84 -17.60 20.67
CA PRO A 603 -10.34 -18.47 21.73
C PRO A 603 -11.48 -17.79 22.48
N ALA A 604 -12.59 -18.50 22.69
CA ALA A 604 -13.69 -18.00 23.49
C ALA A 604 -13.16 -17.62 24.89
N ILE A 605 -13.38 -16.37 25.31
CA ILE A 605 -13.05 -15.92 26.66
C ILE A 605 -13.99 -16.67 27.61
N THR A 606 -13.53 -17.81 28.14
CA THR A 606 -14.18 -18.43 29.29
C THR A 606 -13.98 -17.48 30.46
N LYS A 607 -15.09 -17.03 31.07
CA LYS A 607 -15.11 -16.12 32.24
C LYS A 607 -14.43 -16.67 33.50
N ASN A 608 -13.56 -17.68 33.40
CA ASN A 608 -12.80 -18.30 34.48
C ASN A 608 -11.38 -18.72 34.02
N ALA A 609 -10.71 -17.95 33.18
CA ALA A 609 -9.27 -18.09 33.00
C ALA A 609 -8.55 -17.24 34.06
N PRO A 610 -7.78 -17.83 35.00
CA PRO A 610 -6.94 -17.07 35.90
C PRO A 610 -5.88 -16.32 35.08
N GLY A 611 -5.54 -15.11 35.52
CA GLY A 611 -4.62 -14.21 34.82
C GLY A 611 -3.32 -14.87 34.38
N HIS A 612 -2.76 -14.30 33.31
CA HIS A 612 -1.40 -14.54 32.84
C HIS A 612 -0.44 -14.87 34.00
N PRO A 613 0.16 -16.07 34.05
CA PRO A 613 1.25 -16.30 34.95
C PRO A 613 2.49 -15.65 34.34
N ALA A 614 3.04 -14.69 35.09
CA ALA A 614 4.44 -14.35 35.01
C ALA A 614 5.28 -15.62 35.07
N LEU A 615 6.38 -15.63 34.30
CA LEU A 615 7.43 -16.64 34.36
C LEU A 615 7.93 -16.75 35.80
N ASP A 616 7.52 -17.79 36.51
CA ASP A 616 8.16 -18.18 37.77
C ASP A 616 8.28 -19.69 37.90
N PHE A 617 9.37 -20.04 38.56
CA PHE A 617 10.02 -21.33 38.63
C PHE A 617 9.13 -22.48 39.14
N ILE A 618 9.45 -23.68 38.62
CA ILE A 618 8.94 -25.00 39.00
C ILE A 618 8.99 -25.19 40.54
N PRO A 619 7.92 -25.75 41.14
CA PRO A 619 8.08 -27.02 41.83
C PRO A 619 6.95 -28.01 41.53
N ARG A 620 7.32 -29.25 41.18
CA ARG A 620 6.41 -30.42 41.18
C ARG A 620 6.60 -31.19 42.48
N THR A 621 5.51 -31.50 43.16
CA THR A 621 5.32 -32.68 44.03
C THR A 621 3.95 -33.28 43.66
N GLU A 622 3.94 -34.47 43.05
CA GLU A 622 3.66 -35.79 43.66
C GLU A 622 2.16 -36.06 43.93
N ASN A 623 1.53 -36.89 43.08
CA ASN A 623 1.16 -38.30 43.37
C ASN A 623 0.04 -38.83 42.47
N GLY A 624 0.12 -40.13 42.13
CA GLY A 624 -0.98 -40.94 41.58
C GLY A 624 -0.74 -41.46 40.16
N THR A 625 0.18 -42.39 39.94
CA THR A 625 -0.03 -43.87 39.88
C THR A 625 -0.38 -44.40 38.48
N THR A 626 0.62 -45.00 37.83
CA THR A 626 0.43 -46.27 37.11
C THR A 626 1.71 -47.07 37.24
N GLU A 627 1.60 -48.10 38.05
CA GLU A 627 2.53 -49.20 38.23
C GLU A 627 2.66 -50.05 36.96
N GLU A 628 3.80 -50.73 36.86
CA GLU A 628 4.08 -51.92 36.05
C GLU A 628 4.27 -51.76 34.53
N ARG A 629 5.53 -51.49 34.14
CA ARG A 629 6.38 -52.44 33.37
C ARG A 629 7.68 -51.74 32.94
N CYS A 630 8.82 -52.18 33.48
CA CYS A 630 10.12 -52.31 32.81
C CYS A 630 11.24 -52.57 33.84
N SER A 631 11.17 -53.69 34.54
CA SER A 631 12.39 -54.36 34.99
C SER A 631 13.05 -55.00 33.76
N PHE A 632 14.36 -54.78 33.60
CA PHE A 632 15.25 -55.23 32.51
C PHE A 632 15.44 -54.29 31.31
N VAL A 633 15.82 -53.04 31.58
CA VAL A 633 16.59 -52.27 30.59
C VAL A 633 17.96 -51.99 31.19
N SER A 634 19.00 -52.69 30.69
CA SER A 634 20.37 -52.38 31.10
C SER A 634 20.69 -50.91 30.76
N PRO A 635 21.58 -50.22 31.51
CA PRO A 635 21.97 -48.84 31.20
C PRO A 635 22.43 -48.66 29.75
N LYS A 636 22.96 -49.72 29.13
CA LYS A 636 23.34 -49.76 27.70
C LYS A 636 22.13 -49.76 26.77
N LEU A 637 21.07 -50.52 27.07
CA LEU A 637 19.83 -50.49 26.26
C LEU A 637 19.08 -49.17 26.42
N PHE A 638 19.12 -48.55 27.60
CA PHE A 638 18.51 -47.24 27.82
C PHE A 638 19.27 -46.14 27.05
N ALA A 639 20.60 -46.15 27.10
CA ALA A 639 21.43 -45.26 26.29
C ALA A 639 21.23 -45.48 24.78
N LEU A 640 21.15 -46.74 24.32
CA LEU A 640 20.83 -47.07 22.93
C LEU A 640 19.42 -46.62 22.54
N GLY A 641 18.45 -46.74 23.44
CA GLY A 641 17.08 -46.25 23.25
C GLY A 641 17.01 -44.72 23.15
N LEU A 642 17.78 -44.00 23.96
CA LEU A 642 17.90 -42.54 23.87
C LEU A 642 18.60 -42.10 22.57
N VAL A 643 19.65 -42.81 22.16
CA VAL A 643 20.33 -42.56 20.87
C VAL A 643 19.39 -42.85 19.70
N ALA A 644 18.65 -43.95 19.74
CA ALA A 644 17.66 -44.30 18.73
C ALA A 644 16.51 -43.27 18.68
N ALA A 645 15.99 -42.85 19.83
CA ALA A 645 14.97 -41.80 19.91
C ALA A 645 15.48 -40.46 19.37
N TYR A 646 16.72 -40.07 19.72
CA TYR A 646 17.36 -38.88 19.18
C TYR A 646 17.52 -38.97 17.65
N ILE A 647 17.98 -40.11 17.12
CA ILE A 647 18.10 -40.35 15.67
C ILE A 647 16.73 -40.27 15.01
N ILE A 648 15.69 -40.91 15.57
CA ILE A 648 14.32 -40.86 15.04
C ILE A 648 13.81 -39.42 15.03
N VAL A 649 13.96 -38.66 16.12
CA VAL A 649 13.57 -37.24 16.19
C VAL A 649 14.32 -36.43 15.13
N LYS A 650 15.63 -36.64 14.96
CA LYS A 650 16.42 -35.93 13.93
C LYS A 650 16.01 -36.29 12.51
N ILE A 651 15.72 -37.56 12.23
CA ILE A 651 15.22 -38.01 10.93
C ILE A 651 13.82 -37.42 10.68
N THR A 652 12.94 -37.40 11.68
CA THR A 652 11.57 -36.89 11.52
C THR A 652 11.58 -35.37 11.34
N GLN A 653 12.44 -34.66 12.08
CA GLN A 653 12.70 -33.23 11.89
C GLN A 653 13.23 -32.96 10.47
N TRP A 654 14.22 -33.73 10.01
CA TRP A 654 14.77 -33.60 8.65
C TRP A 654 13.73 -33.86 7.56
N ILE A 655 12.93 -34.93 7.68
CA ILE A 655 11.84 -35.23 6.73
C ILE A 655 10.81 -34.09 6.73
N SER A 656 10.40 -33.61 7.91
CA SER A 656 9.41 -32.54 8.05
C SER A 656 9.90 -31.22 7.43
N ILE A 657 11.14 -30.81 7.74
CA ILE A 657 11.79 -29.63 7.16
C ILE A 657 11.87 -29.79 5.64
N ASN A 658 12.30 -30.95 5.16
CA ASN A 658 12.44 -31.17 3.72
C ASN A 658 11.12 -31.14 2.98
N ARG A 659 10.08 -31.71 3.59
CA ARG A 659 8.73 -31.66 3.04
C ARG A 659 8.25 -30.23 2.96
N LYS A 660 8.38 -29.43 4.03
CA LYS A 660 7.97 -28.02 4.04
C LYS A 660 8.70 -27.19 2.98
N ILE A 661 10.02 -27.35 2.85
CA ILE A 661 10.79 -26.63 1.82
C ILE A 661 10.29 -27.01 0.43
N ARG A 662 10.06 -28.32 0.18
CA ARG A 662 9.56 -28.82 -1.11
C ARG A 662 8.12 -28.41 -1.43
N GLU A 663 7.29 -28.25 -0.41
CA GLU A 663 5.91 -27.73 -0.56
C GLU A 663 5.89 -26.26 -0.95
N LEU A 664 6.83 -25.46 -0.44
CA LEU A 664 6.96 -24.04 -0.77
C LEU A 664 7.68 -23.82 -2.11
N GLY A 665 8.65 -24.66 -2.46
CA GLY A 665 9.41 -24.54 -3.70
C GLY A 665 10.53 -25.59 -3.78
N GLY A 666 11.62 -25.27 -4.48
CA GLY A 666 12.80 -26.12 -4.58
C GLY A 666 13.86 -25.82 -3.52
N TYR A 667 14.98 -26.52 -3.66
CA TYR A 667 16.25 -26.15 -3.03
C TYR A 667 17.11 -25.39 -4.04
N ALA A 668 17.92 -24.46 -3.56
CA ALA A 668 19.03 -23.94 -4.33
C ALA A 668 20.18 -24.96 -4.36
N PRO A 669 21.13 -24.84 -5.30
CA PRO A 669 22.37 -25.61 -5.22
C PRO A 669 23.06 -25.41 -3.86
N ARG A 670 23.31 -26.52 -3.16
CA ARG A 670 23.97 -26.49 -1.84
C ARG A 670 25.48 -26.40 -1.97
N ILE A 671 26.08 -25.47 -1.23
CA ILE A 671 27.53 -25.36 -1.09
C ILE A 671 28.08 -26.62 -0.44
N LYS A 672 29.00 -27.29 -1.13
CA LYS A 672 29.79 -28.43 -0.64
C LYS A 672 30.79 -27.95 0.41
N THR A 673 30.79 -28.67 1.52
CA THR A 673 31.63 -28.44 2.70
C THR A 673 32.29 -29.77 3.11
N TYR A 674 33.42 -29.68 3.80
CA TYR A 674 34.22 -30.85 4.18
C TYR A 674 34.32 -31.06 5.70
N LEU A 675 34.09 -30.03 6.50
CA LEU A 675 34.09 -30.14 7.96
C LEU A 675 32.67 -30.37 8.48
N PRO A 676 32.51 -31.08 9.62
CA PRO A 676 31.22 -31.23 10.28
C PRO A 676 30.57 -29.86 10.52
N TYR A 677 29.25 -29.79 10.33
CA TYR A 677 28.46 -28.57 10.50
C TYR A 677 28.92 -27.40 9.63
N ASP A 678 29.50 -27.67 8.46
CA ASP A 678 29.87 -26.65 7.48
C ASP A 678 30.85 -25.60 8.06
N LEU A 679 31.67 -25.98 9.06
CA LEU A 679 32.59 -25.06 9.76
C LEU A 679 33.68 -24.47 8.85
N ASP A 680 34.04 -25.18 7.78
CA ASP A 680 34.95 -24.69 6.75
C ASP A 680 34.39 -23.47 6.01
N LEU A 681 33.06 -23.35 5.87
CA LEU A 681 32.43 -22.17 5.30
C LEU A 681 32.56 -20.96 6.23
N VAL A 682 32.39 -21.15 7.54
CA VAL A 682 32.58 -20.08 8.53
C VAL A 682 34.03 -19.60 8.52
N VAL A 683 34.99 -20.52 8.54
CA VAL A 683 36.42 -20.19 8.44
C VAL A 683 36.74 -19.47 7.13
N LYS A 684 36.19 -19.93 6.00
CA LYS A 684 36.37 -19.27 4.69
C LYS A 684 35.81 -17.85 4.71
N THR A 685 34.59 -17.64 5.21
CA THR A 685 33.97 -16.30 5.29
C THR A 685 34.76 -15.35 6.19
N VAL A 686 35.20 -15.81 7.35
CA VAL A 686 36.03 -15.00 8.27
C VAL A 686 37.39 -14.68 7.63
N LYS A 687 38.07 -15.69 7.05
CA LYS A 687 39.36 -15.51 6.36
C LYS A 687 39.24 -14.51 5.22
N SER A 688 38.26 -14.68 4.32
CA SER A 688 38.01 -13.76 3.21
C SER A 688 37.71 -12.34 3.68
N THR A 689 37.13 -12.17 4.86
CA THR A 689 36.88 -10.83 5.41
C THR A 689 38.17 -10.18 5.93
N ILE A 690 38.96 -10.93 6.70
CA ILE A 690 40.24 -10.46 7.25
C ILE A 690 41.24 -10.16 6.12
N THR A 691 41.18 -10.90 5.01
CA THR A 691 42.05 -10.69 3.85
C THR A 691 41.42 -9.80 2.76
N HIS A 692 40.26 -9.20 2.99
CA HIS A 692 39.56 -8.32 2.04
C HIS A 692 39.28 -8.95 0.66
N LYS A 693 38.96 -10.25 0.66
CA LYS A 693 38.63 -11.08 -0.52
C LYS A 693 37.17 -11.53 -0.54
N ASN A 694 36.26 -10.65 -0.09
CA ASN A 694 34.84 -10.95 0.01
C ASN A 694 34.15 -11.06 -1.36
N LEU A 695 34.45 -10.16 -2.30
CA LEU A 695 33.86 -10.18 -3.63
C LEU A 695 34.22 -11.49 -4.35
N GLU A 696 35.49 -11.86 -4.32
CA GLU A 696 36.01 -13.08 -4.95
C GLU A 696 35.42 -14.34 -4.30
N ALA A 697 35.22 -14.32 -2.98
CA ALA A 697 34.56 -15.43 -2.28
C ALA A 697 33.09 -15.60 -2.71
N TRP A 698 32.35 -14.50 -2.89
CA TRP A 698 30.97 -14.54 -3.40
C TRP A 698 30.90 -14.95 -4.87
N GLN A 699 31.72 -14.32 -5.73
CA GLN A 699 31.79 -14.65 -7.15
C GLN A 699 32.20 -16.10 -7.39
N SER A 700 33.27 -16.58 -6.74
CA SER A 700 33.69 -17.98 -6.85
C SER A 700 32.60 -18.94 -6.40
N THR A 701 31.81 -18.58 -5.39
CA THR A 701 30.67 -19.39 -4.98
C THR A 701 29.63 -19.48 -6.10
N PHE A 702 29.15 -18.37 -6.64
CA PHE A 702 28.13 -18.42 -7.70
C PHE A 702 28.64 -19.10 -8.99
N THR A 703 29.88 -18.84 -9.40
CA THR A 703 30.49 -19.45 -10.58
C THR A 703 30.65 -20.97 -10.42
N ASN A 704 31.11 -21.45 -9.26
CA ASN A 704 31.30 -22.89 -9.02
C ASN A 704 30.00 -23.71 -9.07
N TYR A 705 28.86 -23.08 -8.79
CA TYR A 705 27.53 -23.71 -8.85
C TYR A 705 26.74 -23.33 -10.10
N ASN A 706 27.31 -22.50 -10.98
CA ASN A 706 26.62 -21.93 -12.14
C ASN A 706 25.23 -21.37 -11.79
N SER A 707 25.13 -20.67 -10.66
CA SER A 707 23.87 -20.13 -10.13
C SER A 707 24.14 -18.87 -9.31
N TYR A 708 23.31 -17.84 -9.51
CA TYR A 708 23.33 -16.63 -8.68
C TYR A 708 22.46 -16.76 -7.42
N THR A 709 22.01 -17.96 -7.07
CA THR A 709 21.35 -18.26 -5.80
C THR A 709 21.80 -19.64 -5.32
N VAL A 710 22.36 -19.70 -4.13
CA VAL A 710 22.89 -20.92 -3.51
C VAL A 710 22.47 -21.01 -2.05
N GLU A 711 22.53 -22.19 -1.47
CA GLU A 711 22.26 -22.39 -0.05
C GLU A 711 23.44 -23.04 0.67
N ALA A 712 23.55 -22.76 1.97
CA ALA A 712 24.52 -23.38 2.86
C ALA A 712 23.89 -23.69 4.21
N CYS A 713 24.56 -24.50 5.04
CA CYS A 713 24.07 -24.84 6.38
C CYS A 713 25.16 -24.70 7.47
N PRO A 714 25.84 -23.54 7.57
CA PRO A 714 26.85 -23.29 8.60
C PRO A 714 26.27 -23.52 9.99
N ALA A 715 26.94 -24.33 10.80
CA ALA A 715 26.53 -24.68 12.16
C ALA A 715 25.09 -25.23 12.28
N SER A 716 24.60 -25.96 11.26
CA SER A 716 23.21 -26.44 11.15
C SER A 716 22.14 -25.36 10.92
N LEU A 717 22.54 -24.11 10.67
CA LEU A 717 21.63 -23.03 10.31
C LEU A 717 21.59 -22.90 8.78
N ARG A 718 20.47 -23.26 8.16
CA ARG A 718 20.28 -23.07 6.72
C ARG A 718 20.30 -21.57 6.41
N CYS A 719 21.10 -21.15 5.44
CA CYS A 719 21.13 -19.79 4.92
C CYS A 719 21.19 -19.78 3.39
N ILE A 720 20.71 -18.68 2.79
CA ILE A 720 20.67 -18.47 1.34
C ILE A 720 21.58 -17.31 0.97
N LEU A 721 22.32 -17.44 -0.13
CA LEU A 721 23.08 -16.34 -0.74
C LEU A 721 22.55 -16.09 -2.15
N THR A 722 22.24 -14.83 -2.49
CA THR A 722 21.72 -14.47 -3.82
C THR A 722 22.33 -13.18 -4.40
N ALA A 723 22.50 -13.16 -5.71
CA ALA A 723 22.75 -11.97 -6.52
C ALA A 723 21.78 -11.90 -7.71
N ASP A 724 20.62 -12.57 -7.59
CA ASP A 724 19.55 -12.51 -8.58
C ASP A 724 18.62 -11.30 -8.33
N PRO A 725 18.40 -10.43 -9.34
CA PRO A 725 17.59 -9.22 -9.17
C PRO A 725 16.13 -9.51 -8.80
N GLU A 726 15.54 -10.63 -9.25
CA GLU A 726 14.16 -10.97 -8.87
C GLU A 726 14.07 -11.41 -7.41
N ASN A 727 15.08 -12.13 -6.92
CA ASN A 727 15.16 -12.48 -5.51
C ASN A 727 15.37 -11.23 -4.64
N ILE A 728 16.23 -10.31 -5.06
CA ILE A 728 16.47 -9.06 -4.33
C ILE A 728 15.21 -8.18 -4.33
N LYS A 729 14.48 -8.11 -5.45
CA LYS A 729 13.18 -7.45 -5.56
C LYS A 729 12.13 -8.06 -4.62
N ALA A 730 12.08 -9.39 -4.54
CA ALA A 730 11.20 -10.09 -3.61
C ALA A 730 11.50 -9.70 -2.16
N ILE A 731 12.76 -9.80 -1.76
CA ILE A 731 13.23 -9.49 -0.41
C ILE A 731 12.94 -8.03 -0.01
N LEU A 732 13.11 -7.09 -0.95
CA LEU A 732 13.08 -5.67 -0.63
C LEU A 732 11.75 -4.98 -0.93
N ALA A 733 10.90 -5.53 -1.81
CA ALA A 733 9.65 -4.90 -2.21
C ALA A 733 8.47 -5.87 -2.28
N THR A 734 8.47 -6.84 -3.20
CA THR A 734 7.23 -7.57 -3.53
C THR A 734 6.80 -8.56 -2.44
N GLN A 735 7.71 -8.95 -1.54
CA GLN A 735 7.44 -9.77 -0.36
C GLN A 735 8.00 -9.10 0.91
N PHE A 736 7.96 -7.76 0.96
CA PHE A 736 8.63 -6.98 2.01
C PHE A 736 8.26 -7.40 3.45
N THR A 737 7.00 -7.75 3.71
CA THR A 737 6.54 -8.17 5.05
C THR A 737 7.07 -9.53 5.48
N ASP A 738 7.53 -10.36 4.54
CA ASP A 738 8.08 -11.69 4.82
C ASP A 738 9.57 -11.64 5.15
N TYR A 739 10.25 -10.52 4.87
CA TYR A 739 11.69 -10.38 5.04
C TYR A 739 12.07 -9.16 5.88
N GLY A 740 12.63 -9.43 7.06
CA GLY A 740 13.06 -8.42 8.02
C GLY A 740 14.54 -8.51 8.36
N LYS A 741 14.96 -7.81 9.43
CA LYS A 741 16.25 -8.04 10.10
C LYS A 741 16.19 -9.26 11.00
N GLY A 742 15.06 -9.44 11.68
CA GLY A 742 14.78 -10.51 12.61
C GLY A 742 15.53 -10.38 13.93
N LYS A 743 15.07 -11.16 14.92
CA LYS A 743 15.64 -11.16 16.27
C LYS A 743 17.16 -11.44 16.31
N PRO A 744 17.73 -12.41 15.55
CA PRO A 744 19.17 -12.65 15.58
C PRO A 744 20.00 -11.43 15.18
N PHE A 745 19.60 -10.73 14.11
CA PHE A 745 20.28 -9.50 13.68
C PHE A 745 20.11 -8.40 14.73
N HIS A 746 18.92 -8.24 15.30
CA HIS A 746 18.68 -7.27 16.37
C HIS A 746 19.59 -7.55 17.58
N ASP A 747 19.63 -8.78 18.08
CA ASP A 747 20.44 -9.16 19.24
C ASP A 747 21.94 -8.96 19.01
N ASP A 748 22.43 -9.24 17.79
CA ASP A 748 23.84 -9.05 17.45
C ASP A 748 24.24 -7.57 17.37
N TRP A 749 23.31 -6.68 17.02
CA TRP A 749 23.60 -5.27 16.71
C TRP A 749 23.11 -4.27 17.76
N LYS A 750 22.20 -4.66 18.66
CA LYS A 750 21.58 -3.73 19.63
C LYS A 750 22.56 -3.07 20.60
N GLU A 751 23.71 -3.68 20.92
CA GLU A 751 24.72 -3.04 21.78
C GLU A 751 25.36 -1.83 21.10
N PHE A 752 25.61 -1.93 19.79
CA PHE A 752 26.18 -0.84 19.02
C PHE A 752 25.11 0.14 18.53
N LEU A 753 24.12 -0.36 17.77
CA LEU A 753 23.13 0.46 17.06
C LEU A 753 21.78 0.57 17.78
N GLY A 754 21.59 -0.10 18.91
CA GLY A 754 20.37 -0.01 19.69
C GLY A 754 19.10 -0.43 18.95
N ASP A 755 17.97 0.19 19.31
CA ASP A 755 16.67 0.02 18.66
C ASP A 755 16.49 1.05 17.53
N SER A 756 17.50 1.16 16.66
CA SER A 756 17.51 2.14 15.57
C SER A 756 16.80 1.66 14.30
N ILE A 757 16.72 2.56 13.33
CA ILE A 757 16.21 2.29 11.97
C ILE A 757 16.91 1.11 11.25
N PHE A 758 18.10 0.69 11.70
CA PHE A 758 18.87 -0.40 11.08
C PHE A 758 18.66 -1.78 11.68
N THR A 759 18.19 -1.88 12.93
CA THR A 759 18.14 -3.13 13.70
C THR A 759 16.72 -3.61 13.98
N THR A 760 15.72 -2.75 13.80
CA THR A 760 14.31 -3.03 14.09
C THR A 760 13.52 -3.44 12.85
N ASP A 761 12.31 -3.99 13.05
CA ASP A 761 11.37 -4.47 12.02
C ASP A 761 9.94 -3.94 12.21
N LEU A 762 9.13 -4.09 11.16
CA LEU A 762 7.69 -3.81 11.16
C LEU A 762 7.36 -2.42 11.73
N GLU A 763 6.46 -2.36 12.72
CA GLU A 763 6.01 -1.11 13.35
C GLU A 763 7.15 -0.32 13.98
N GLN A 764 8.09 -0.98 14.68
CA GLN A 764 9.20 -0.28 15.34
C GLN A 764 10.17 0.35 14.32
N TRP A 765 10.43 -0.35 13.21
CA TRP A 765 11.18 0.21 12.08
C TRP A 765 10.42 1.36 11.43
N HIS A 766 9.11 1.19 11.21
CA HIS A 766 8.25 2.23 10.64
C HIS A 766 8.30 3.51 11.50
N ASN A 767 8.16 3.37 12.83
CA ASN A 767 8.23 4.48 13.78
C ASN A 767 9.60 5.16 13.77
N SER A 768 10.70 4.39 13.77
CA SER A 768 12.06 4.93 13.64
C SER A 768 12.24 5.69 12.31
N ARG A 769 11.65 5.18 11.22
CA ARG A 769 11.71 5.83 9.90
C ARG A 769 10.91 7.13 9.87
N GLN A 770 9.70 7.15 10.44
CA GLN A 770 8.87 8.36 10.51
C GLN A 770 9.52 9.43 11.39
N LEU A 771 10.21 9.04 12.46
CA LEU A 771 10.98 9.94 13.32
C LEU A 771 12.12 10.64 12.57
N ILE A 772 12.84 9.90 11.70
CA ILE A 772 14.04 10.40 11.01
C ILE A 772 13.70 11.12 9.69
N ARG A 773 12.61 10.73 8.99
CA ARG A 773 12.23 11.22 7.66
C ARG A 773 12.19 12.75 7.51
N PRO A 774 11.66 13.52 8.48
CA PRO A 774 11.56 14.98 8.35
C PRO A 774 12.91 15.69 8.21
N GLN A 775 14.02 15.04 8.59
CA GLN A 775 15.37 15.62 8.53
C GLN A 775 16.04 15.45 7.17
N PHE A 776 15.47 14.61 6.30
CA PHE A 776 16.00 14.32 4.97
C PHE A 776 15.06 14.78 3.84
N ILE A 777 14.12 15.69 4.14
CA ILE A 777 13.31 16.38 3.12
C ILE A 777 14.15 17.40 2.35
N LYS A 778 13.69 17.73 1.14
CA LYS A 778 14.42 18.56 0.17
C LYS A 778 14.97 19.85 0.78
N ASP A 779 14.18 20.58 1.56
CA ASP A 779 14.55 21.90 2.10
C ASP A 779 15.80 21.84 3.01
N ARG A 780 15.99 20.74 3.76
CA ARG A 780 17.17 20.51 4.60
C ARG A 780 18.36 19.97 3.80
N VAL A 781 18.10 19.24 2.73
CA VAL A 781 19.13 18.72 1.82
C VAL A 781 19.67 19.82 0.88
N SER A 782 18.87 20.85 0.60
CA SER A 782 19.26 22.00 -0.21
C SER A 782 20.03 23.08 0.53
N ASP A 783 20.21 22.95 1.86
CA ASP A 783 21.11 23.79 2.63
C ASP A 783 22.56 23.36 2.38
N LEU A 784 23.22 24.06 1.46
CA LEU A 784 24.58 23.76 1.02
C LEU A 784 25.64 24.48 1.87
N GLU A 785 25.25 25.31 2.83
CA GLU A 785 26.18 26.12 3.63
C GLU A 785 27.07 25.25 4.53
N VAL A 786 26.47 24.19 5.11
CA VAL A 786 27.23 23.19 5.88
C VAL A 786 28.31 22.51 5.03
N PHE A 787 27.99 22.19 3.77
CA PHE A 787 28.96 21.60 2.85
C PHE A 787 30.02 22.61 2.45
N GLU A 788 29.67 23.86 2.12
CA GLU A 788 30.66 24.88 1.75
C GLU A 788 31.66 25.15 2.87
N ARG A 789 31.18 25.28 4.11
CA ARG A 789 32.04 25.51 5.27
C ARG A 789 33.08 24.40 5.42
N HIS A 790 32.63 23.15 5.42
CA HIS A 790 33.52 22.00 5.61
C HIS A 790 34.37 21.68 4.38
N VAL A 791 33.87 21.89 3.16
CA VAL A 791 34.66 21.74 1.92
C VAL A 791 35.75 22.81 1.84
N THR A 792 35.50 24.02 2.32
CA THR A 792 36.53 25.07 2.40
C THR A 792 37.64 24.66 3.38
N VAL A 793 37.29 24.13 4.56
CA VAL A 793 38.28 23.58 5.50
C VAL A 793 39.06 22.43 4.88
N LEU A 794 38.38 21.52 4.16
CA LEU A 794 39.00 20.43 3.41
C LEU A 794 40.00 20.96 2.37
N MET A 795 39.62 21.92 1.53
CA MET A 795 40.51 22.53 0.53
C MET A 795 41.72 23.18 1.18
N ASN A 796 41.54 23.88 2.31
CA ASN A 796 42.63 24.48 3.07
C ASN A 796 43.57 23.42 3.68
N ALA A 797 43.02 22.32 4.21
CA ALA A 797 43.81 21.21 4.72
C ALA A 797 44.61 20.53 3.59
N LEU A 798 43.98 20.29 2.44
CA LEU A 798 44.65 19.78 1.24
C LEU A 798 45.77 20.74 0.79
N ASN A 799 45.53 22.05 0.82
CA ASN A 799 46.54 23.04 0.47
C ASN A 799 47.74 23.05 1.42
N LYS A 800 47.46 23.08 2.73
CA LYS A 800 48.47 23.09 3.81
C LYS A 800 49.32 21.81 3.84
N PHE A 801 48.75 20.66 3.47
CA PHE A 801 49.41 19.36 3.59
C PHE A 801 49.84 18.72 2.26
N GLY A 802 49.38 19.19 1.09
CA GLY A 802 49.60 18.52 -0.20
C GLY A 802 49.89 19.39 -1.44
N VAL A 803 49.28 20.58 -1.58
CA VAL A 803 49.19 21.25 -2.90
C VAL A 803 50.38 22.14 -3.24
N GLN A 804 51.03 22.79 -2.27
CA GLN A 804 52.14 23.71 -2.58
C GLN A 804 53.46 23.02 -3.02
N GLN A 805 53.51 21.69 -3.14
CA GLN A 805 54.74 20.97 -3.54
C GLN A 805 54.55 19.74 -4.44
N GLY A 806 53.36 19.49 -5.02
CA GLY A 806 53.14 18.27 -5.82
C GLY A 806 53.33 16.98 -4.99
N ARG A 807 52.99 17.04 -3.70
CA ARG A 807 53.24 15.97 -2.74
C ARG A 807 52.11 14.95 -2.78
N GLU A 808 52.48 13.67 -2.73
CA GLU A 808 51.53 12.56 -2.59
C GLU A 808 50.73 12.68 -1.28
N ILE A 809 49.41 12.56 -1.39
CA ILE A 809 48.47 12.49 -0.27
C ILE A 809 47.58 11.27 -0.39
N ASP A 810 47.14 10.73 0.74
CA ASP A 810 46.01 9.78 0.77
C ASP A 810 44.70 10.57 0.99
N ILE A 811 43.97 10.81 -0.09
CA ILE A 811 42.76 11.64 -0.08
C ILE A 811 41.62 10.97 0.71
N SER A 812 41.64 9.65 0.88
CA SER A 812 40.62 8.93 1.66
C SER A 812 40.60 9.44 3.11
N ASN A 813 41.77 9.64 3.72
CA ASN A 813 41.87 10.17 5.08
C ASN A 813 41.22 11.55 5.23
N PHE A 814 41.30 12.37 4.19
CA PHE A 814 40.67 13.68 4.19
C PHE A 814 39.15 13.57 4.04
N PHE A 815 38.64 12.68 3.19
CA PHE A 815 37.19 12.46 3.06
C PHE A 815 36.54 11.88 4.31
N PHE A 816 37.18 10.93 4.99
CA PHE A 816 36.66 10.38 6.26
C PHE A 816 36.64 11.41 7.40
N ARG A 817 37.52 12.41 7.37
CA ARG A 817 37.53 13.52 8.32
C ARG A 817 36.51 14.59 7.95
N TYR A 818 36.47 14.97 6.68
CA TYR A 818 35.51 15.92 6.13
C TYR A 818 34.06 15.50 6.41
N THR A 819 33.71 14.26 6.07
CA THR A 819 32.35 13.74 6.28
C THR A 819 32.03 13.54 7.76
N LEU A 820 33.03 13.26 8.62
CA LEU A 820 32.83 13.23 10.07
C LEU A 820 32.50 14.63 10.60
N ASP A 821 33.22 15.65 10.15
CA ASP A 821 33.00 17.05 10.53
C ASP A 821 31.62 17.50 10.03
N ALA A 822 31.31 17.29 8.75
CA ALA A 822 30.00 17.63 8.18
C ALA A 822 28.84 16.87 8.86
N ALA A 823 28.99 15.56 9.12
CA ALA A 823 27.95 14.78 9.78
C ALA A 823 27.77 15.18 11.25
N THR A 824 28.85 15.41 12.01
CA THR A 824 28.72 15.83 13.42
C THR A 824 28.14 17.23 13.53
N ASP A 825 28.46 18.12 12.60
CA ASP A 825 27.86 19.45 12.51
C ASP A 825 26.36 19.38 12.19
N PHE A 826 25.99 18.62 11.16
CA PHE A 826 24.58 18.41 10.83
C PHE A 826 23.80 17.76 11.98
N LEU A 827 24.42 16.80 12.68
CA LEU A 827 23.75 16.02 13.72
C LEU A 827 23.66 16.74 15.06
N LEU A 828 24.75 17.38 15.47
CA LEU A 828 24.97 17.90 16.82
C LEU A 828 25.11 19.43 16.86
N GLY A 829 25.28 20.08 15.70
CA GLY A 829 25.47 21.53 15.57
C GLY A 829 26.91 21.97 15.77
N THR A 830 27.81 21.01 16.00
CA THR A 830 29.24 21.26 16.20
C THR A 830 30.04 20.20 15.47
N SER A 831 31.02 20.66 14.71
CA SER A 831 32.08 19.84 14.13
C SER A 831 33.01 19.32 15.22
N VAL A 832 33.54 18.11 15.04
CA VAL A 832 34.66 17.58 15.85
C VAL A 832 36.03 18.03 15.33
N ASP A 833 36.03 18.85 14.28
CA ASP A 833 37.19 19.47 13.64
C ASP A 833 38.30 18.46 13.32
N SER A 834 37.92 17.27 12.88
CA SER A 834 38.82 16.17 12.54
C SER A 834 39.78 16.52 11.40
N LEU A 835 39.37 17.42 10.48
CA LEU A 835 40.27 17.97 9.45
C LEU A 835 41.40 18.82 10.05
N ILE A 836 41.18 19.47 11.19
CA ILE A 836 42.16 20.33 11.89
C ILE A 836 42.92 19.53 12.95
N HIS A 837 42.23 18.62 13.65
CA HIS A 837 42.70 17.76 14.73
C HIS A 837 42.58 16.28 14.33
N PRO A 838 43.57 15.72 13.62
CA PRO A 838 43.54 14.38 13.04
C PRO A 838 43.32 13.20 13.99
N LYS A 839 43.62 13.38 15.28
CA LYS A 839 43.52 12.36 16.31
C LYS A 839 42.36 12.70 17.22
N GLN A 840 41.30 11.90 17.12
CA GLN A 840 40.11 12.03 17.94
C GLN A 840 39.77 10.65 18.50
N ASP A 841 39.77 10.53 19.83
CA ASP A 841 39.47 9.28 20.54
C ASP A 841 38.12 8.70 20.09
N PHE A 842 37.16 9.59 19.80
CA PHE A 842 35.85 9.24 19.27
C PHE A 842 35.93 8.51 17.92
N ALA A 843 36.69 9.04 16.96
CA ALA A 843 36.78 8.47 15.61
C ALA A 843 37.50 7.11 15.62
N GLU A 844 38.52 6.96 16.45
CA GLU A 844 39.25 5.71 16.65
C GLU A 844 38.36 4.65 17.33
N ALA A 845 37.62 5.03 18.38
CA ALA A 845 36.65 4.16 19.04
C ALA A 845 35.55 3.69 18.08
N PHE A 846 35.00 4.60 17.27
CA PHE A 846 33.96 4.28 16.30
C PHE A 846 34.43 3.28 15.24
N ALA A 847 35.66 3.42 14.74
CA ALA A 847 36.26 2.48 13.80
C ALA A 847 36.52 1.10 14.43
N GLU A 848 37.02 1.05 15.67
CA GLU A 848 37.28 -0.21 16.38
C GLU A 848 35.99 -0.97 16.70
N VAL A 849 34.94 -0.27 17.15
CA VAL A 849 33.61 -0.87 17.40
C VAL A 849 33.06 -1.51 16.12
N GLN A 850 33.11 -0.81 14.98
CA GLN A 850 32.68 -1.37 13.69
C GLN A 850 33.51 -2.59 13.27
N ARG A 851 34.84 -2.53 13.44
CA ARG A 851 35.75 -3.63 13.09
C ARG A 851 35.42 -4.89 13.90
N VAL A 852 35.22 -4.76 15.20
CA VAL A 852 34.88 -5.89 16.08
C VAL A 852 33.46 -6.39 15.81
N GLN A 853 32.48 -5.50 15.63
CA GLN A 853 31.10 -5.85 15.27
C GLN A 853 31.05 -6.68 13.97
N ASN A 854 31.81 -6.27 12.95
CA ASN A 854 31.91 -6.98 11.68
C ASN A 854 32.46 -8.41 11.84
N LEU A 855 33.41 -8.63 12.76
CA LEU A 855 33.94 -9.96 13.07
C LEU A 855 32.92 -10.82 13.83
N ILE A 856 32.21 -10.25 14.81
CA ILE A 856 31.18 -10.95 15.60
C ILE A 856 30.09 -11.52 14.68
N VAL A 857 29.55 -10.69 13.79
CA VAL A 857 28.44 -11.08 12.90
C VAL A 857 28.86 -12.17 11.91
N ARG A 858 30.10 -12.13 11.42
CA ARG A 858 30.61 -13.11 10.45
C ARG A 858 31.07 -14.42 11.09
N ALA A 859 31.43 -14.38 12.36
CA ALA A 859 31.76 -15.56 13.14
C ALA A 859 30.53 -16.38 13.53
N GLY A 860 29.33 -15.76 13.54
CA GLY A 860 28.07 -16.42 13.87
C GLY A 860 28.15 -17.15 15.22
N PRO A 861 27.88 -18.46 15.30
CA PRO A 861 27.98 -19.22 16.55
C PRO A 861 29.36 -19.24 17.21
N LEU A 862 30.43 -18.93 16.47
CA LEU A 862 31.80 -18.83 16.99
C LEU A 862 32.14 -17.43 17.53
N SER A 863 31.18 -16.50 17.57
CA SER A 863 31.40 -15.12 18.01
C SER A 863 31.94 -15.00 19.44
N HIS A 864 31.65 -15.97 20.30
CA HIS A 864 32.15 -16.04 21.69
C HIS A 864 33.67 -16.23 21.79
N LEU A 865 34.35 -16.63 20.69
CA LEU A 865 35.81 -16.77 20.64
C LEU A 865 36.54 -15.43 20.45
N PHE A 866 35.82 -14.37 20.11
CA PHE A 866 36.40 -13.04 19.88
C PHE A 866 36.31 -12.18 21.13
N SER A 867 37.42 -11.55 21.50
CA SER A 867 37.45 -10.62 22.63
C SER A 867 36.58 -9.39 22.34
N ARG A 868 35.67 -9.07 23.27
CA ARG A 868 34.83 -7.87 23.23
C ARG A 868 35.38 -6.72 24.08
N LYS A 869 36.60 -6.84 24.60
CA LYS A 869 37.17 -5.84 25.52
C LYS A 869 37.31 -4.46 24.85
N SER A 870 37.89 -4.40 23.64
CA SER A 870 38.04 -3.14 22.90
C SER A 870 36.70 -2.62 22.38
N PHE A 871 35.74 -3.52 22.10
CA PHE A 871 34.38 -3.15 21.69
C PHE A 871 33.64 -2.38 22.80
N TYR A 872 33.58 -2.92 24.01
CA TYR A 872 32.91 -2.22 25.13
C TYR A 872 33.64 -0.93 25.51
N ALA A 873 34.98 -0.92 25.53
CA ALA A 873 35.73 0.31 25.77
C ALA A 873 35.43 1.39 24.70
N GLY A 874 35.29 0.98 23.43
CA GLY A 874 34.90 1.89 22.36
C GLY A 874 33.46 2.39 22.48
N LEU A 875 32.51 1.53 22.89
CA LEU A 875 31.13 1.94 23.17
C LEU A 875 31.06 2.96 24.32
N ASP A 876 31.85 2.77 25.37
CA ASP A 876 31.95 3.72 26.48
C ASP A 876 32.44 5.09 26.00
N THR A 877 33.47 5.13 25.14
CA THR A 877 33.95 6.37 24.52
C THR A 877 32.90 7.04 23.64
N ILE A 878 32.19 6.28 22.80
CA ILE A 878 31.12 6.80 21.93
C ILE A 878 29.98 7.38 22.77
N ASN A 879 29.53 6.66 23.80
CA ASN A 879 28.45 7.10 24.66
C ASN A 879 28.87 8.34 25.46
N SER A 880 30.08 8.35 26.04
CA SER A 880 30.62 9.50 26.78
C SER A 880 30.77 10.75 25.91
N PHE A 881 31.04 10.58 24.62
CA PHE A 881 31.07 11.69 23.66
C PHE A 881 29.68 12.25 23.35
N LEU A 882 28.67 11.39 23.20
CA LEU A 882 27.30 11.82 22.86
C LEU A 882 26.52 12.37 24.06
N GLU A 883 26.81 11.89 25.27
CA GLU A 883 26.07 12.22 26.48
C GLU A 883 25.93 13.73 26.73
N PRO A 884 26.98 14.58 26.61
CA PRO A 884 26.84 16.01 26.83
C PRO A 884 25.88 16.68 25.84
N PHE A 885 25.84 16.22 24.59
CA PHE A 885 24.93 16.75 23.57
C PHE A 885 23.48 16.32 23.83
N ILE A 886 23.29 15.06 24.23
CA ILE A 886 21.98 14.54 24.63
C ILE A 886 21.50 15.29 25.85
N GLU A 887 22.30 15.42 26.91
CA GLU A 887 21.94 16.17 28.12
C GLU A 887 21.66 17.65 27.84
N ALA A 888 22.49 18.32 27.04
CA ALA A 888 22.26 19.72 26.68
C ALA A 888 20.93 19.88 25.92
N THR A 889 20.64 19.00 24.96
CA THR A 889 19.37 19.01 24.22
C THR A 889 18.20 18.64 25.12
N LEU A 890 18.42 17.76 26.10
CA LEU A 890 17.40 17.39 27.07
C LEU A 890 17.15 18.47 28.12
N ASN A 891 18.10 19.36 28.38
CA ASN A 891 17.90 20.49 29.28
C ASN A 891 17.12 21.65 28.63
N LEU A 892 16.99 21.66 27.30
CA LEU A 892 16.09 22.58 26.61
C LEU A 892 14.63 22.20 26.87
N SER A 893 13.82 23.19 27.25
CA SER A 893 12.37 23.05 27.36
C SER A 893 11.74 22.80 25.99
N PRO A 894 10.55 22.17 25.92
CA PRO A 894 9.82 22.01 24.65
C PRO A 894 9.62 23.34 23.91
N SER A 895 9.33 24.42 24.62
CA SER A 895 9.23 25.77 24.06
C SER A 895 10.54 26.28 23.46
N GLU A 896 11.69 25.98 24.07
CA GLU A 896 13.01 26.37 23.52
C GLU A 896 13.39 25.52 22.30
N LEU A 897 12.94 24.26 22.22
CA LEU A 897 13.11 23.40 21.04
C LEU A 897 12.19 23.84 19.89
N ASP A 898 10.94 24.20 20.19
CA ASP A 898 9.95 24.69 19.21
C ASP A 898 10.29 26.10 18.69
N MET A 899 10.92 26.93 19.51
CA MET A 899 11.44 28.25 19.11
C MET A 899 12.61 28.16 18.13
N ARG A 900 13.39 27.07 18.15
CA ARG A 900 14.47 26.86 17.17
C ARG A 900 13.86 26.46 15.84
N THR A 901 13.69 27.41 14.93
CA THR A 901 13.10 27.14 13.61
C THR A 901 14.06 26.35 12.71
N LYS A 902 13.53 25.59 11.73
CA LYS A 902 14.32 24.80 10.76
C LYS A 902 15.27 25.64 9.89
N SER A 903 15.10 26.96 9.91
CA SER A 903 15.87 27.99 9.19
C SER A 903 16.84 28.78 10.07
N GLU A 904 16.87 28.53 11.39
CA GLU A 904 17.81 29.18 12.30
C GLU A 904 19.19 28.51 12.29
N GLU A 905 20.21 29.35 12.31
CA GLU A 905 21.60 28.97 12.50
C GLU A 905 21.74 28.19 13.82
N GLY A 906 22.04 26.89 13.74
CA GLY A 906 22.19 26.01 14.91
C GLY A 906 21.05 25.02 15.21
N TYR A 907 20.05 24.87 14.33
CA TYR A 907 19.09 23.76 14.41
C TYR A 907 19.66 22.45 13.84
N THR A 908 19.65 21.38 14.64
CA THR A 908 20.38 20.13 14.36
C THR A 908 19.45 18.93 14.29
N PHE A 909 19.94 17.82 13.73
CA PHE A 909 19.22 16.54 13.77
C PHE A 909 18.83 16.11 15.19
N LEU A 910 19.71 16.32 16.18
CA LEU A 910 19.44 15.96 17.58
C LEU A 910 18.31 16.79 18.17
N HIS A 911 18.30 18.12 17.95
CA HIS A 911 17.17 18.97 18.35
C HIS A 911 15.88 18.48 17.71
N ALA A 912 15.95 18.10 16.44
CA ALA A 912 14.81 17.59 15.70
C ALA A 912 14.32 16.22 16.16
N LEU A 913 15.18 15.33 16.65
CA LEU A 913 14.73 14.10 17.29
C LEU A 913 14.11 14.39 18.65
N ALA A 914 14.71 15.32 19.40
CA ALA A 914 14.28 15.69 20.74
C ALA A 914 12.90 16.39 20.80
N SER A 915 12.45 17.00 19.69
CA SER A 915 11.08 17.56 19.59
C SER A 915 10.00 16.49 19.44
N PHE A 916 10.36 15.26 19.07
CA PHE A 916 9.44 14.13 18.90
C PHE A 916 9.53 13.12 20.04
N THR A 917 10.74 12.91 20.57
CA THR A 917 10.97 11.97 21.67
C THR A 917 11.98 12.53 22.67
N ARG A 918 11.67 12.32 23.94
CA ARG A 918 12.50 12.70 25.08
C ARG A 918 13.25 11.51 25.67
N ASP A 919 13.07 10.33 25.07
CA ASP A 919 13.73 9.10 25.49
C ASP A 919 15.22 9.13 25.10
N ARG A 920 16.08 9.25 26.12
CA ARG A 920 17.54 9.21 26.00
C ARG A 920 18.04 8.07 25.13
N LYS A 921 17.49 6.86 25.32
CA LYS A 921 17.92 5.67 24.58
C LYS A 921 17.59 5.82 23.10
N VAL A 922 16.40 6.30 22.77
CA VAL A 922 16.00 6.52 21.37
C VAL A 922 16.88 7.58 20.71
N LEU A 923 17.16 8.70 21.38
CA LEU A 923 18.06 9.74 20.86
C LEU A 923 19.46 9.19 20.56
N ARG A 924 20.06 8.49 21.52
CA ARG A 924 21.37 7.85 21.37
C ARG A 924 21.36 6.85 20.21
N ASP A 925 20.37 5.96 20.16
CA ASP A 925 20.33 4.87 19.19
C ASP A 925 20.20 5.39 17.76
N GLN A 926 19.34 6.38 17.52
CA GLN A 926 19.21 6.98 16.18
C GLN A 926 20.43 7.84 15.82
N LEU A 927 21.04 8.56 16.76
CA LEU A 927 22.26 9.34 16.51
C LEU A 927 23.42 8.47 16.03
N VAL A 928 23.72 7.38 16.76
CA VAL A 928 24.80 6.46 16.38
C VAL A 928 24.53 5.83 15.02
N ALA A 929 23.27 5.45 14.75
CA ALA A 929 22.88 4.89 13.47
C ALA A 929 23.05 5.89 12.31
N VAL A 930 22.55 7.12 12.44
CA VAL A 930 22.67 8.12 11.36
C VAL A 930 24.11 8.58 11.17
N LEU A 931 24.90 8.68 12.24
CA LEU A 931 26.33 9.00 12.14
C LEU A 931 27.11 7.93 11.36
N LEU A 932 26.85 6.64 11.62
CA LEU A 932 27.42 5.54 10.82
C LEU A 932 27.06 5.70 9.34
N ALA A 933 25.79 6.04 9.06
CA ALA A 933 25.28 6.15 7.71
C ALA A 933 25.88 7.33 6.94
N GLY A 934 25.90 8.52 7.56
CA GLY A 934 26.32 9.77 6.91
C GLY A 934 27.82 9.92 6.74
N ARG A 935 28.63 9.41 7.67
CA ARG A 935 30.09 9.54 7.62
C ARG A 935 30.74 8.57 6.63
N ASP A 936 30.65 7.27 6.93
CA ASP A 936 31.54 6.30 6.30
C ASP A 936 31.13 6.00 4.85
N THR A 937 29.82 6.02 4.54
CA THR A 937 29.33 5.71 3.19
C THR A 937 29.67 6.80 2.18
N THR A 938 29.51 8.08 2.55
CA THR A 938 29.87 9.21 1.71
C THR A 938 31.39 9.29 1.52
N ALA A 939 32.17 9.14 2.60
CA ALA A 939 33.63 9.19 2.53
C ALA A 939 34.20 8.11 1.60
N ALA A 940 33.72 6.88 1.75
CA ALA A 940 34.18 5.77 0.93
C ALA A 940 33.82 5.97 -0.54
N THR A 941 32.61 6.46 -0.84
CA THR A 941 32.17 6.72 -2.23
C THR A 941 32.97 7.86 -2.88
N LEU A 942 33.23 8.95 -2.16
CA LEU A 942 34.13 10.02 -2.62
C LEU A 942 35.54 9.49 -2.89
N SER A 943 36.05 8.63 -2.00
CA SER A 943 37.36 7.99 -2.17
C SER A 943 37.40 7.14 -3.44
N TRP A 944 36.40 6.29 -3.68
CA TRP A 944 36.27 5.52 -4.94
C TRP A 944 36.11 6.41 -6.17
N THR A 945 35.39 7.53 -6.05
CA THR A 945 35.28 8.49 -7.15
C THR A 945 36.65 9.05 -7.51
N PHE A 946 37.43 9.51 -6.53
CA PHE A 946 38.78 10.04 -6.78
C PHE A 946 39.78 8.97 -7.22
N TYR A 947 39.61 7.73 -6.77
CA TYR A 947 40.38 6.59 -7.26
C TYR A 947 40.23 6.44 -8.78
N GLU A 948 38.99 6.48 -9.27
CA GLU A 948 38.71 6.38 -10.71
C GLU A 948 39.09 7.66 -11.47
N LEU A 949 38.77 8.85 -10.94
CA LEU A 949 39.13 10.11 -11.59
C LEU A 949 40.64 10.27 -11.78
N ALA A 950 41.47 9.82 -10.84
CA ALA A 950 42.92 9.86 -10.99
C ALA A 950 43.40 8.96 -12.14
N ARG A 951 42.73 7.83 -12.38
CA ARG A 951 43.02 6.87 -13.46
C ARG A 951 42.48 7.31 -14.83
N HIS A 952 41.52 8.22 -14.83
CA HIS A 952 40.74 8.64 -15.99
C HIS A 952 40.80 10.18 -16.19
N PRO A 953 41.97 10.75 -16.56
CA PRO A 953 42.13 12.19 -16.75
C PRO A 953 41.18 12.77 -17.80
N GLU A 954 40.75 11.98 -18.78
CA GLU A 954 39.73 12.34 -19.77
C GLU A 954 38.35 12.62 -19.14
N VAL A 955 37.98 11.87 -18.10
CA VAL A 955 36.74 12.09 -17.34
C VAL A 955 36.85 13.36 -16.51
N VAL A 956 38.02 13.62 -15.90
CA VAL A 956 38.30 14.87 -15.17
C VAL A 956 38.16 16.07 -16.10
N MET A 957 38.68 15.99 -17.34
CA MET A 957 38.54 17.04 -18.33
C MET A 957 37.07 17.33 -18.67
N LYS A 958 36.27 16.29 -18.97
CA LYS A 958 34.84 16.42 -19.28
C LYS A 958 34.03 17.01 -18.12
N LEU A 959 34.26 16.53 -16.90
CA LEU A 959 33.61 17.08 -15.70
C LEU A 959 33.97 18.54 -15.49
N ARG A 960 35.25 18.89 -15.61
CA ARG A 960 35.72 20.28 -15.50
C ARG A 960 35.13 21.17 -16.58
N GLU A 961 34.96 20.67 -17.81
CA GLU A 961 34.30 21.41 -18.88
C GLU A 961 32.82 21.67 -18.56
N GLU A 962 32.07 20.65 -18.10
CA GLU A 962 30.69 20.81 -17.66
C GLU A 962 30.56 21.83 -16.51
N ILE A 963 31.44 21.73 -15.50
CA ILE A 963 31.50 22.66 -14.36
C ILE A 963 31.80 24.08 -14.85
N ARG A 964 32.81 24.26 -15.71
CA ARG A 964 33.17 25.58 -16.26
C ARG A 964 32.00 26.20 -17.01
N ASN A 965 31.34 25.43 -17.87
CA ASN A 965 30.26 25.92 -18.72
C ASN A 965 29.01 26.28 -17.90
N THR A 966 28.78 25.60 -16.76
CA THR A 966 27.60 25.80 -15.91
C THR A 966 27.82 26.87 -14.84
N LEU A 967 28.99 26.88 -14.18
CA LEU A 967 29.26 27.67 -12.97
C LEU A 967 30.44 28.62 -13.10
N GLY A 968 31.34 28.39 -14.06
CA GLY A 968 32.69 28.92 -14.02
C GLY A 968 33.48 28.40 -12.81
N TRP A 969 34.59 29.07 -12.48
CA TRP A 969 35.52 28.60 -11.45
C TRP A 969 35.28 29.16 -10.05
N ARG A 970 34.41 30.18 -9.92
CA ARG A 970 34.23 30.92 -8.67
C ARG A 970 32.85 30.76 -8.06
N ARG A 971 31.80 30.56 -8.88
CA ARG A 971 30.42 30.47 -8.38
C ARG A 971 30.22 29.15 -7.63
N MET A 972 29.68 29.23 -6.41
CA MET A 972 29.23 28.05 -5.67
C MET A 972 28.03 27.41 -6.38
N PRO A 973 27.96 26.07 -6.44
CA PRO A 973 26.83 25.39 -7.05
C PRO A 973 25.58 25.52 -6.17
N THR A 974 24.43 25.72 -6.78
CA THR A 974 23.12 25.56 -6.15
C THR A 974 22.65 24.11 -6.27
N TYR A 975 21.63 23.71 -5.49
CA TYR A 975 21.04 22.38 -5.57
C TYR A 975 20.53 22.06 -6.99
N ALA A 976 19.98 23.05 -7.69
CA ALA A 976 19.51 22.90 -9.07
C ALA A 976 20.67 22.68 -10.05
N ASP A 977 21.81 23.36 -9.86
CA ASP A 977 22.99 23.18 -10.71
C ASP A 977 23.56 21.76 -10.58
N LEU A 978 23.71 21.27 -9.33
CA LEU A 978 24.22 19.92 -9.07
C LEU A 978 23.35 18.84 -9.72
N LYS A 979 22.03 19.01 -9.69
CA LYS A 979 21.08 18.09 -10.32
C LYS A 979 21.09 18.21 -11.86
N GLY A 980 21.37 19.40 -12.39
CA GLY A 980 21.37 19.70 -13.82
C GLY A 980 22.62 19.25 -14.57
N MET A 981 23.76 19.13 -13.89
CA MET A 981 25.03 18.64 -14.45
C MET A 981 24.97 17.12 -14.67
N LYS A 982 24.61 16.71 -15.90
CA LYS A 982 24.38 15.31 -16.26
C LYS A 982 25.65 14.47 -16.14
N TYR A 983 26.79 14.99 -16.59
CA TYR A 983 28.03 14.22 -16.57
C TYR A 983 28.52 13.97 -15.14
N LEU A 984 28.36 14.95 -14.24
CA LEU A 984 28.53 14.76 -12.81
C LEU A 984 27.66 13.63 -12.24
N GLN A 985 26.37 13.61 -12.60
CA GLN A 985 25.46 12.53 -12.19
C GLN A 985 25.90 11.17 -12.77
N HIS A 986 26.33 11.13 -14.03
CA HIS A 986 26.84 9.93 -14.68
C HIS A 986 28.09 9.37 -13.99
N THR A 987 29.04 10.25 -13.61
CA THR A 987 30.24 9.87 -12.85
C THR A 987 29.87 9.26 -11.50
N MET A 988 29.01 9.94 -10.71
CA MET A 988 28.58 9.40 -9.42
C MET A 988 27.82 8.07 -9.56
N ASN A 989 26.94 7.97 -10.57
CA ASN A 989 26.17 6.77 -10.82
C ASN A 989 27.09 5.59 -11.20
N GLU A 990 28.10 5.83 -12.02
CA GLU A 990 29.10 4.84 -12.40
C GLU A 990 29.97 4.42 -11.21
N THR A 991 30.38 5.38 -10.37
CA THR A 991 31.10 5.06 -9.12
C THR A 991 30.23 4.20 -8.22
N LEU A 992 28.94 4.50 -8.04
CA LEU A 992 28.05 3.69 -7.21
C LEU A 992 27.67 2.34 -7.84
N ARG A 993 27.78 2.21 -9.17
CA ARG A 993 27.55 0.94 -9.90
C ARG A 993 28.67 -0.04 -9.61
N LEU A 994 29.91 0.43 -9.70
CA LEU A 994 31.09 -0.34 -9.36
C LEU A 994 31.25 -0.42 -7.82
N TYR A 995 31.13 0.64 -7.08
CA TYR A 995 31.46 0.67 -5.66
C TYR A 995 30.23 1.04 -4.81
N PRO A 996 29.20 0.18 -4.75
CA PRO A 996 28.05 0.46 -3.88
C PRO A 996 28.53 0.47 -2.42
N ALA A 997 28.13 1.50 -1.68
CA ALA A 997 28.63 1.73 -0.31
C ALA A 997 28.39 0.53 0.61
N ILE A 998 27.24 -0.16 0.47
CA ILE A 998 26.91 -1.39 1.23
C ILE A 998 26.83 -2.59 0.26
N PRO A 999 27.93 -3.34 0.07
CA PRO A 999 28.05 -4.34 -0.99
C PRO A 999 27.37 -5.69 -0.69
N PHE A 1000 27.22 -6.02 0.60
CA PHE A 1000 26.65 -7.28 1.09
C PHE A 1000 25.63 -6.99 2.18
N ASN A 1001 24.42 -7.54 2.03
CA ASN A 1001 23.29 -7.25 2.88
C ASN A 1001 22.68 -8.55 3.39
N VAL A 1002 22.04 -8.51 4.57
CA VAL A 1002 21.37 -9.67 5.17
C VAL A 1002 19.93 -9.31 5.54
N ARG A 1003 19.02 -10.27 5.33
CA ARG A 1003 17.64 -10.30 5.84
C ARG A 1003 17.35 -11.66 6.47
N LEU A 1004 16.29 -11.76 7.25
CA LEU A 1004 15.74 -12.98 7.82
C LEU A 1004 14.33 -13.17 7.27
N ALA A 1005 13.97 -14.40 6.91
CA ALA A 1005 12.58 -14.74 6.66
C ALA A 1005 11.78 -14.71 7.98
N LEU A 1006 10.78 -13.85 8.07
CA LEU A 1006 9.91 -13.71 9.24
C LEU A 1006 8.79 -14.76 9.26
N ASN A 1007 8.47 -15.31 8.09
CA ASN A 1007 7.46 -16.35 7.85
C ASN A 1007 8.00 -17.44 6.92
N ASP A 1008 7.32 -18.59 6.86
CA ASP A 1008 7.53 -19.58 5.80
C ASP A 1008 7.10 -18.94 4.46
N THR A 1009 8.05 -18.77 3.53
CA THR A 1009 7.88 -18.02 2.28
C THR A 1009 8.76 -18.60 1.15
N THR A 1010 9.00 -17.87 0.07
CA THR A 1010 9.72 -18.33 -1.13
C THR A 1010 10.62 -17.26 -1.70
N LEU A 1011 11.75 -17.64 -2.33
CA LEU A 1011 12.42 -16.75 -3.29
C LEU A 1011 12.06 -17.17 -4.73
N PRO A 1012 11.77 -16.22 -5.63
CA PRO A 1012 11.31 -16.53 -7.00
C PRO A 1012 12.26 -17.39 -7.84
N ARG A 1013 13.58 -17.32 -7.63
CA ARG A 1013 14.60 -17.98 -8.45
C ARG A 1013 15.64 -18.69 -7.61
N GLY A 1014 16.36 -19.63 -8.23
CA GLY A 1014 17.43 -20.42 -7.64
C GLY A 1014 17.17 -21.92 -7.60
N GLY A 1015 15.92 -22.34 -7.86
CA GLY A 1015 15.51 -23.75 -7.88
C GLY A 1015 15.39 -24.32 -9.29
N GLY A 1016 15.25 -25.64 -9.38
CA GLY A 1016 15.14 -26.36 -10.66
C GLY A 1016 16.46 -26.46 -11.44
N PRO A 1017 16.51 -27.25 -12.52
CA PRO A 1017 17.74 -27.49 -13.28
C PRO A 1017 18.33 -26.23 -13.95
N ASP A 1018 17.49 -25.24 -14.25
CA ASP A 1018 17.85 -23.99 -14.91
C ASP A 1018 17.99 -22.80 -13.93
N GLY A 1019 17.79 -23.03 -12.64
CA GLY A 1019 17.83 -22.01 -11.59
C GLY A 1019 16.69 -20.99 -11.65
N ARG A 1020 15.65 -21.21 -12.46
CA ARG A 1020 14.53 -20.26 -12.63
C ARG A 1020 13.31 -20.58 -11.78
N SER A 1021 13.27 -21.75 -11.14
CA SER A 1021 12.15 -22.15 -10.30
C SER A 1021 12.26 -21.52 -8.90
N PRO A 1022 11.14 -21.34 -8.18
CA PRO A 1022 11.15 -20.84 -6.81
C PRO A 1022 11.92 -21.77 -5.86
N ILE A 1023 12.46 -21.22 -4.78
CA ILE A 1023 13.04 -21.97 -3.66
C ILE A 1023 12.23 -21.74 -2.39
N GLY A 1024 11.99 -22.81 -1.62
CA GLY A 1024 11.27 -22.74 -0.36
C GLY A 1024 12.16 -22.17 0.75
N ILE A 1025 11.68 -21.14 1.45
CA ILE A 1025 12.39 -20.46 2.54
C ILE A 1025 11.56 -20.61 3.81
N LEU A 1026 12.10 -21.29 4.81
CA LEU A 1026 11.41 -21.41 6.09
C LEU A 1026 11.64 -20.15 6.93
N LYS A 1027 10.72 -19.89 7.85
CA LYS A 1027 10.92 -18.90 8.90
C LYS A 1027 12.29 -19.09 9.58
N ASP A 1028 12.90 -17.96 9.96
CA ASP A 1028 14.22 -17.88 10.59
C ASP A 1028 15.39 -18.30 9.69
N THR A 1029 15.17 -18.45 8.38
CA THR A 1029 16.26 -18.64 7.40
C THR A 1029 16.92 -17.29 7.10
N PRO A 1030 18.25 -17.11 7.30
CA PRO A 1030 18.95 -15.91 6.88
C PRO A 1030 19.20 -15.90 5.37
N ILE A 1031 19.04 -14.74 4.74
CA ILE A 1031 19.27 -14.51 3.31
C ILE A 1031 20.28 -13.38 3.16
N GLY A 1032 21.46 -13.72 2.68
CA GLY A 1032 22.46 -12.77 2.21
C GLY A 1032 22.21 -12.41 0.75
N TYR A 1033 22.27 -11.12 0.41
CA TYR A 1033 22.28 -10.67 -0.97
C TYR A 1033 23.35 -9.62 -1.25
N SER A 1034 23.83 -9.57 -2.50
CA SER A 1034 24.88 -8.63 -2.89
C SER A 1034 24.47 -7.74 -4.07
N THR A 1035 24.34 -6.45 -3.80
CA THR A 1035 24.20 -5.41 -4.83
C THR A 1035 25.47 -5.29 -5.66
N MET A 1036 26.64 -5.45 -5.04
CA MET A 1036 27.95 -5.37 -5.69
C MET A 1036 28.17 -6.46 -6.74
N VAL A 1037 27.82 -7.70 -6.41
CA VAL A 1037 27.89 -8.82 -7.38
C VAL A 1037 26.85 -8.64 -8.46
N MET A 1038 25.59 -8.37 -8.08
CA MET A 1038 24.48 -8.19 -9.03
C MET A 1038 24.79 -7.08 -10.05
N GLN A 1039 25.25 -5.91 -9.61
CA GLN A 1039 25.58 -4.78 -10.49
C GLN A 1039 26.79 -5.04 -11.39
N ARG A 1040 27.59 -6.10 -11.15
CA ARG A 1040 28.73 -6.49 -12.01
C ARG A 1040 28.43 -7.68 -12.92
N ARG A 1041 27.22 -8.23 -12.86
CA ARG A 1041 26.84 -9.38 -13.66
C ARG A 1041 26.78 -9.02 -15.13
N LEU A 1042 27.67 -9.60 -15.93
CA LEU A 1042 27.76 -9.34 -17.38
C LEU A 1042 26.46 -9.67 -18.11
N ASP A 1043 25.70 -10.68 -17.65
CA ASP A 1043 24.44 -11.08 -18.26
C ASP A 1043 23.28 -10.07 -18.10
N LEU A 1044 23.47 -9.04 -17.26
CA LEU A 1044 22.50 -7.95 -17.07
C LEU A 1044 22.75 -6.75 -17.98
N TYR A 1045 23.83 -6.75 -18.77
CA TYR A 1045 24.23 -5.67 -19.66
C TYR A 1045 24.09 -6.06 -21.13
N PRO A 1046 24.02 -5.07 -22.04
CA PRO A 1046 24.19 -5.33 -23.47
C PRO A 1046 25.54 -6.03 -23.74
N PRO A 1047 25.63 -6.87 -24.79
CA PRO A 1047 26.86 -7.60 -25.11
C PRO A 1047 28.04 -6.64 -25.34
N HIS A 1048 29.13 -6.87 -24.61
CA HIS A 1048 30.42 -6.23 -24.85
C HIS A 1048 31.24 -7.07 -25.83
N ASN A 1049 31.75 -6.46 -26.91
CA ASN A 1049 32.71 -7.08 -27.81
C ASN A 1049 34.05 -6.33 -27.73
N PRO A 1050 35.10 -6.94 -27.14
CA PRO A 1050 36.40 -6.29 -26.95
C PRO A 1050 37.09 -5.83 -28.26
N VAL A 1051 36.68 -6.37 -29.40
CA VAL A 1051 37.29 -6.10 -30.73
C VAL A 1051 36.50 -5.05 -31.51
N ASP A 1052 35.28 -4.71 -31.07
CA ASP A 1052 34.41 -3.73 -31.70
C ASP A 1052 34.23 -2.51 -30.79
N PRO A 1053 34.92 -1.38 -31.06
CA PRO A 1053 34.80 -0.15 -30.30
C PRO A 1053 33.40 0.47 -30.29
N SER A 1054 32.51 0.07 -31.20
CA SER A 1054 31.11 0.51 -31.24
C SER A 1054 30.18 -0.32 -30.35
N SER A 1055 30.68 -1.43 -29.80
CA SER A 1055 29.93 -2.27 -28.87
C SER A 1055 29.86 -1.67 -27.46
N PHE A 1056 28.94 -2.18 -26.64
CA PHE A 1056 28.73 -1.65 -25.29
C PHE A 1056 30.01 -1.74 -24.43
N PRO A 1057 30.40 -0.68 -23.69
CA PRO A 1057 31.63 -0.71 -22.88
C PRO A 1057 31.58 -1.80 -21.82
N ASP A 1058 32.71 -2.47 -21.58
CA ASP A 1058 32.85 -3.53 -20.57
C ASP A 1058 32.23 -3.08 -19.23
N PRO A 1059 31.20 -3.79 -18.70
CA PRO A 1059 30.57 -3.44 -17.44
C PRO A 1059 31.52 -3.44 -16.23
N LEU A 1060 32.73 -3.98 -16.32
CA LEU A 1060 33.70 -3.90 -15.22
C LEU A 1060 34.63 -2.67 -15.32
N GLN A 1061 34.62 -1.96 -16.44
CA GLN A 1061 35.36 -0.71 -16.60
C GLN A 1061 34.54 0.48 -16.11
N PHE A 1062 35.21 1.45 -15.50
CA PHE A 1062 34.63 2.74 -15.13
C PHE A 1062 34.39 3.56 -16.40
N CYS A 1063 33.12 3.72 -16.78
CA CYS A 1063 32.74 4.47 -17.97
C CYS A 1063 31.48 5.31 -17.68
N PRO A 1064 31.62 6.58 -17.25
CA PRO A 1064 30.47 7.47 -17.08
C PRO A 1064 29.70 7.71 -18.38
N ASP A 1065 30.39 7.73 -19.53
CA ASP A 1065 29.78 7.96 -20.85
C ASP A 1065 28.67 6.96 -21.18
N ARG A 1066 28.71 5.72 -20.62
CA ARG A 1066 27.68 4.71 -20.88
C ARG A 1066 26.27 5.21 -20.51
N TRP A 1067 26.16 6.06 -19.50
CA TRP A 1067 24.88 6.52 -18.96
C TRP A 1067 24.14 7.50 -19.86
N GLU A 1068 24.78 8.02 -20.91
CA GLU A 1068 24.12 8.87 -21.90
C GLU A 1068 23.06 8.09 -22.68
N ASP A 1069 23.41 6.87 -23.12
CA ASP A 1069 22.58 6.04 -24.01
C ASP A 1069 22.06 4.77 -23.33
N TRP A 1070 22.48 4.49 -22.10
CA TRP A 1070 22.07 3.30 -21.36
C TRP A 1070 21.40 3.62 -20.05
N GLN A 1071 20.25 2.97 -19.85
CA GLN A 1071 19.55 2.94 -18.58
C GLN A 1071 19.50 1.50 -18.06
N PRO A 1072 19.87 1.26 -16.79
CA PRO A 1072 19.77 -0.07 -16.21
C PRO A 1072 18.31 -0.53 -16.16
N LYS A 1073 18.09 -1.83 -16.33
CA LYS A 1073 16.76 -2.42 -16.12
C LYS A 1073 16.35 -2.22 -14.66
N PRO A 1074 15.03 -2.14 -14.37
CA PRO A 1074 14.55 -2.09 -12.99
C PRO A 1074 15.18 -3.21 -12.16
N TRP A 1075 15.61 -2.89 -10.94
CA TRP A 1075 16.25 -3.80 -9.99
C TRP A 1075 17.65 -4.34 -10.36
N THR A 1076 18.27 -3.89 -11.46
CA THR A 1076 19.67 -4.25 -11.76
C THR A 1076 20.68 -3.18 -11.31
N TYR A 1077 20.19 -2.04 -10.81
CA TYR A 1077 20.99 -0.96 -10.22
C TYR A 1077 20.25 -0.38 -9.00
N ILE A 1078 20.75 -0.65 -7.79
CA ILE A 1078 20.13 -0.25 -6.51
C ILE A 1078 21.20 0.12 -5.47
N PRO A 1079 22.02 1.15 -5.76
CA PRO A 1079 23.15 1.52 -4.89
C PRO A 1079 22.72 1.95 -3.48
N PHE A 1080 21.47 2.39 -3.31
CA PHE A 1080 20.85 2.76 -2.04
C PHE A 1080 19.82 1.72 -1.54
N ASN A 1081 19.93 0.47 -2.01
CA ASN A 1081 18.88 -0.56 -1.92
C ASN A 1081 17.57 -0.12 -2.63
N GLY A 1082 16.46 -0.81 -2.39
CA GLY A 1082 15.15 -0.52 -2.97
C GLY A 1082 14.00 -0.84 -2.01
N GLY A 1083 12.78 -0.53 -2.43
CA GLY A 1083 11.56 -0.77 -1.66
C GLY A 1083 11.42 0.09 -0.40
N PRO A 1084 10.58 -0.30 0.58
CA PRO A 1084 10.28 0.54 1.75
C PRO A 1084 11.50 0.90 2.62
N ARG A 1085 12.54 0.04 2.61
CA ARG A 1085 13.82 0.25 3.31
C ARG A 1085 14.89 0.98 2.48
N ILE A 1086 14.54 1.61 1.36
CA ILE A 1086 15.48 2.46 0.60
C ILE A 1086 16.10 3.54 1.50
N CYS A 1087 17.39 3.83 1.29
CA CYS A 1087 18.15 4.76 2.10
C CYS A 1087 17.42 6.11 2.25
N ILE A 1088 17.18 6.52 3.49
CA ILE A 1088 16.44 7.75 3.79
C ILE A 1088 17.28 9.00 3.49
N GLY A 1089 18.61 8.90 3.64
CA GLY A 1089 19.57 9.97 3.38
C GLY A 1089 20.11 9.99 1.94
N GLN A 1090 19.50 9.27 0.99
CA GLN A 1090 20.00 9.16 -0.38
C GLN A 1090 20.26 10.53 -1.03
N GLN A 1091 19.31 11.46 -0.94
CA GLN A 1091 19.45 12.77 -1.55
C GLN A 1091 20.50 13.63 -0.85
N PHE A 1092 20.61 13.51 0.48
CA PHE A 1092 21.66 14.18 1.26
C PHE A 1092 23.05 13.73 0.80
N ALA A 1093 23.29 12.42 0.76
CA ALA A 1093 24.57 11.85 0.34
C ALA A 1093 24.93 12.23 -1.11
N LEU A 1094 23.99 12.12 -2.05
CA LEU A 1094 24.23 12.51 -3.45
C LEU A 1094 24.56 14.00 -3.59
N THR A 1095 23.89 14.85 -2.80
CA THR A 1095 24.14 16.30 -2.81
C THR A 1095 25.50 16.64 -2.21
N GLU A 1096 25.84 16.06 -1.06
CA GLU A 1096 27.14 16.23 -0.41
C GLU A 1096 28.29 15.79 -1.33
N MET A 1097 28.17 14.63 -1.97
CA MET A 1097 29.16 14.13 -2.92
C MET A 1097 29.30 15.04 -4.13
N ALA A 1098 28.18 15.43 -4.76
CA ALA A 1098 28.16 16.30 -5.92
C ALA A 1098 28.78 17.67 -5.60
N TYR A 1099 28.39 18.27 -4.47
CA TYR A 1099 28.92 19.54 -4.01
C TYR A 1099 30.43 19.47 -3.80
N THR A 1100 30.89 18.45 -3.07
CA THR A 1100 32.33 18.24 -2.79
C THR A 1100 33.13 18.04 -4.07
N LEU A 1101 32.65 17.19 -4.99
CA LEU A 1101 33.31 16.94 -6.28
C LEU A 1101 33.44 18.22 -7.10
N VAL A 1102 32.36 18.99 -7.23
CA VAL A 1102 32.33 20.23 -8.00
C VAL A 1102 33.30 21.26 -7.42
N ARG A 1103 33.26 21.50 -6.11
CA ARG A 1103 34.14 22.49 -5.46
C ARG A 1103 35.61 22.11 -5.56
N LEU A 1104 35.95 20.83 -5.34
CA LEU A 1104 37.32 20.35 -5.52
C LEU A 1104 37.78 20.49 -6.98
N LEU A 1105 36.92 20.16 -7.95
CA LEU A 1105 37.22 20.32 -9.37
C LEU A 1105 37.10 21.76 -9.86
N GLN A 1106 36.58 22.72 -9.10
CA GLN A 1106 36.75 24.14 -9.40
C GLN A 1106 38.14 24.63 -8.98
N ARG A 1107 38.67 24.09 -7.87
CA ARG A 1107 39.97 24.48 -7.31
C ARG A 1107 41.17 23.79 -7.96
N PHE A 1108 41.06 22.48 -8.21
CA PHE A 1108 42.16 21.65 -8.70
C PHE A 1108 41.95 21.32 -10.18
N GLU A 1109 42.95 21.64 -11.02
CA GLU A 1109 42.87 21.43 -12.46
C GLU A 1109 43.24 20.01 -12.89
N ARG A 1110 44.05 19.32 -12.09
CA ARG A 1110 44.55 17.98 -12.42
C ARG A 1110 44.68 17.13 -11.17
N ILE A 1111 44.26 15.87 -11.31
CA ILE A 1111 44.43 14.81 -10.33
C ILE A 1111 45.40 13.81 -10.96
N GLU A 1112 46.53 13.56 -10.31
CA GLU A 1112 47.51 12.59 -10.79
C GLU A 1112 47.47 11.31 -9.95
N ASN A 1113 47.46 10.18 -10.65
CA ASN A 1113 47.40 8.86 -10.06
C ASN A 1113 48.73 8.46 -9.39
N ARG A 1114 48.66 8.02 -8.13
CA ARG A 1114 49.74 7.31 -7.42
C ARG A 1114 49.34 5.92 -6.94
N MET A 1115 48.15 5.44 -7.32
CA MET A 1115 47.65 4.13 -6.94
C MET A 1115 48.23 3.00 -7.77
N HIS A 1116 48.60 3.22 -9.03
CA HIS A 1116 49.14 2.15 -9.87
C HIS A 1116 50.41 1.50 -9.28
N GLU A 1117 51.26 2.28 -8.60
CA GLU A 1117 52.44 1.77 -7.88
C GLU A 1117 52.08 0.99 -6.60
N VAL A 1118 50.88 1.20 -6.06
CA VAL A 1118 50.37 0.59 -4.82
C VAL A 1118 49.60 -0.70 -5.08
N ASP A 1119 48.76 -0.71 -6.13
CA ASP A 1119 47.79 -1.78 -6.38
C ASP A 1119 47.87 -2.42 -7.77
N GLY A 1120 48.72 -1.90 -8.67
CA GLY A 1120 48.87 -2.43 -10.02
C GLY A 1120 47.62 -2.29 -10.91
N GLY A 1121 46.63 -1.50 -10.50
CA GLY A 1121 45.35 -1.32 -11.19
C GLY A 1121 44.20 -2.20 -10.65
N ASP A 1122 44.43 -3.04 -9.65
CA ASP A 1122 43.41 -3.89 -8.98
C ASP A 1122 43.27 -3.50 -7.50
N PRO A 1123 42.28 -2.67 -7.13
CA PRO A 1123 42.21 -2.10 -5.78
C PRO A 1123 41.81 -3.13 -4.72
N CYS A 1124 42.39 -3.00 -3.52
CA CYS A 1124 41.95 -3.76 -2.35
C CYS A 1124 40.54 -3.32 -1.90
N LEU A 1125 39.55 -4.20 -2.06
CA LEU A 1125 38.15 -3.95 -1.72
C LEU A 1125 37.86 -4.32 -0.25
N LYS A 1126 38.15 -3.41 0.68
CA LYS A 1126 37.90 -3.61 2.10
C LYS A 1126 36.40 -3.48 2.40
N ALA A 1127 35.72 -4.62 2.50
CA ALA A 1127 34.28 -4.71 2.75
C ALA A 1127 33.97 -5.15 4.19
N GLU A 1128 34.02 -4.20 5.13
CA GLU A 1128 33.55 -4.40 6.51
C GLU A 1128 32.02 -4.27 6.55
N ILE A 1129 31.51 -3.13 7.04
CA ILE A 1129 30.10 -2.71 6.86
C ILE A 1129 29.98 -1.93 5.55
N VAL A 1130 30.89 -0.97 5.36
CA VAL A 1130 31.01 -0.12 4.17
C VAL A 1130 32.15 -0.63 3.28
N LEU A 1131 31.98 -0.52 1.95
CA LEU A 1131 33.03 -0.80 0.98
C LEU A 1131 33.98 0.39 0.83
N GLN A 1132 35.20 0.26 1.30
CA GLN A 1132 36.22 1.32 1.25
C GLN A 1132 37.53 0.84 0.56
N PRO A 1133 38.34 1.76 0.02
CA PRO A 1133 39.67 1.43 -0.48
C PRO A 1133 40.58 0.95 0.65
N GLY A 1134 40.98 -0.32 0.63
CA GLY A 1134 41.76 -0.95 1.71
C GLY A 1134 43.18 -0.43 1.86
N GLN A 1135 43.70 0.25 0.85
CA GLN A 1135 45.06 0.83 0.80
C GLN A 1135 45.03 2.37 0.74
N GLY A 1136 43.87 2.99 1.02
CA GLY A 1136 43.65 4.41 0.79
C GLY A 1136 43.59 4.75 -0.70
N VAL A 1137 43.65 6.05 -1.02
CA VAL A 1137 43.62 6.57 -2.39
C VAL A 1137 44.70 7.65 -2.51
N LYS A 1138 45.84 7.24 -3.07
CA LYS A 1138 47.02 8.08 -3.19
C LYS A 1138 46.97 8.89 -4.48
N VAL A 1139 47.01 10.21 -4.35
CA VAL A 1139 46.95 11.15 -5.48
C VAL A 1139 47.85 12.36 -5.25
N VAL A 1140 48.15 13.07 -6.34
CA VAL A 1140 48.68 14.43 -6.29
C VAL A 1140 47.64 15.37 -6.92
N LEU A 1141 47.33 16.48 -6.24
CA LEU A 1141 46.38 17.48 -6.73
C LEU A 1141 47.15 18.73 -7.17
N TYR A 1142 46.84 19.21 -8.37
CA TYR A 1142 47.42 20.44 -8.92
C TYR A 1142 46.39 21.56 -8.89
N GLU A 1143 46.71 22.65 -8.21
CA GLU A 1143 45.85 23.84 -8.19
C GLU A 1143 45.85 24.53 -9.56
N MET A 1144 44.72 25.14 -9.90
CA MET A 1144 44.63 25.97 -11.09
C MET A 1144 45.46 27.25 -10.92
N ASP A 1145 46.21 27.64 -11.96
CA ASP A 1145 47.03 28.85 -11.94
C ASP A 1145 46.17 30.10 -11.72
N SER A 1146 46.59 31.00 -10.83
CA SER A 1146 45.86 32.22 -10.46
C SER A 1146 45.55 33.14 -11.66
N GLU A 1147 46.31 33.06 -12.74
CA GLU A 1147 46.06 33.80 -14.00
C GLU A 1147 44.94 33.19 -14.86
N LYS A 1148 44.52 31.94 -14.59
CA LYS A 1148 43.46 31.19 -15.31
C LYS A 1148 42.10 31.17 -14.58
N VAL A 1149 42.01 31.73 -13.36
CA VAL A 1149 40.86 31.65 -12.42
C VAL A 1149 39.85 32.79 -12.56
#